data_AF-A0A1X1BAS9-F1
#
_entry.id   AF-A0A1X1BAS9-F1
#
_cell.length_a   1.000
_cell.length_b   1.000
_cell.length_c   1.000
_cell.angle_alpha   90.00
_cell.angle_beta   90.00
_cell.angle_gamma   90.00
#
_symmetry.space_group_name_H-M   'P 1'
#
loop_
_entity.id
_entity.type
_entity.pdbx_description
1 polymer ?
#
loop_
_entity_poly.entity_id
_entity_poly.type
_entity_poly.pdbx_seq_one_letter_code
_entity_poly.pdbx_strand_id
1 'polypeptide(L)'
;MALSAVGRGRPRVRALTLLLVLAVLVGMCGPYPSMLGGVPIASAAPDPSPAPASSGPVPIVIVFDLSSSMTETDGAGTVKLSGAKRSLKALVDRQPPNTEMGLWTYPTAADSCSPGGFVYGSGLQNVADPSTLSATIDGLSANGGTPTGDALRSAADAVRDQGRTAATFVLVSDGESNCDTDPCDVAKSISAEGFDITVQAMGFQISDAGREELECIAEATQGAYYDVADSDELSAKLSELSVPAIDVAVTAAATAPSGGMTTLSAVVTNTSAQTIEDVMVGLQFKFGDDGKGILPAVIPPRFRLGTLAPGATATRSWDVSTTARGVAGTMNWSVGAWGATTLPVRKSGTITVTDDLEAAAGGDLLKGITTSDHPALVMGDSFSSGEGTRQYLGKDNDHSELCHRSDTQYVSQLMATAKNKNVTNIACSGAIMVDLISPQLPDKEPWRTSKGQIQMLDKAKAPSAVFMTMGGNDISFGPLATSCITSIPVPGAPGCDEDEEIRKSVNDGMVVLNGLDRYYTNIFRTANSNGKRNARKGAVAPVIVVAYPEVTPPSSRARGCTQIGLDYGELTYINETVRALNTKIRDEVNEAWDKGSEVYFASTTANAFMPDHTICDSDPYANPPSVDEMTEVAEFGVGAFITSSANGRLNELVHPNVNGHGALAASIVSWSTQPELTKRPAYDSVPAPTFNLSGGHQEPDQRMDVSTNQTARNTIVVAGDVVETVIKEATLGRFRPIRWLFRSEPQLLATGYTAEDGSAAATIVIPENTPSGIHHLTITSTGADGQPWTNDIEIRVKAPMPWWYWGLAGATGLCVLGALVALWRARRFR
;
A
#
# COMPACT_ATOMS: atom_id res chain seq x y z
N MET A 1 -22.78 -44.74 57.36
CA MET A 1 -22.80 -45.54 56.11
C MET A 1 -21.35 -45.61 55.62
N ALA A 2 -20.51 -46.56 56.05
CA ALA A 2 -20.39 -47.96 55.57
C ALA A 2 -20.19 -48.03 54.05
N LEU A 3 -19.15 -48.61 53.42
CA LEU A 3 -17.99 -49.45 53.79
C LEU A 3 -17.01 -49.43 52.55
N SER A 4 -15.68 -49.38 52.74
CA SER A 4 -14.64 -50.39 52.38
C SER A 4 -14.44 -50.76 50.89
N ALA A 5 -13.28 -50.60 50.23
CA ALA A 5 -11.94 -51.19 50.40
C ALA A 5 -11.68 -52.51 49.62
N VAL A 6 -10.62 -52.47 48.76
CA VAL A 6 -9.55 -53.49 48.55
C VAL A 6 -9.86 -54.85 47.86
N GLY A 7 -9.01 -55.21 46.89
CA GLY A 7 -8.62 -56.60 46.54
C GLY A 7 -7.92 -56.69 45.16
N ARG A 8 -6.58 -56.65 45.04
CA ARG A 8 -5.57 -57.73 45.13
C ARG A 8 -5.69 -58.87 44.09
N GLY A 9 -4.63 -59.05 43.29
CA GLY A 9 -4.31 -60.30 42.57
C GLY A 9 -3.10 -60.21 41.61
N ARG A 10 -1.88 -60.44 42.11
CA ARG A 10 -0.60 -60.68 41.37
C ARG A 10 -0.49 -62.18 40.95
N PRO A 11 0.68 -62.73 40.48
CA PRO A 11 1.49 -62.52 39.26
C PRO A 11 1.97 -63.87 38.61
N ARG A 12 2.85 -63.85 37.59
CA ARG A 12 3.91 -64.85 37.22
C ARG A 12 4.61 -64.35 35.92
N VAL A 13 5.80 -63.74 35.89
CA VAL A 13 7.20 -64.22 36.05
C VAL A 13 7.64 -65.34 35.09
N ARG A 14 8.58 -65.01 34.19
CA ARG A 14 9.91 -65.64 33.92
C ARG A 14 10.67 -64.76 32.89
N ALA A 15 11.76 -64.06 33.25
CA ALA A 15 13.16 -64.53 33.43
C ALA A 15 13.87 -64.72 32.05
N LEU A 16 15.09 -64.27 31.73
CA LEU A 16 16.20 -63.69 32.51
C LEU A 16 17.38 -63.32 31.54
N THR A 17 18.23 -62.33 31.91
CA THR A 17 19.73 -62.27 31.77
C THR A 17 20.42 -62.11 30.40
N LEU A 18 21.58 -61.43 30.18
CA LEU A 18 22.56 -60.59 30.93
C LEU A 18 23.69 -60.19 29.92
N LEU A 19 24.35 -59.01 29.85
CA LEU A 19 25.60 -58.48 30.49
C LEU A 19 26.30 -57.62 29.37
N LEU A 20 26.69 -56.33 29.58
CA LEU A 20 28.04 -55.81 29.95
C LEU A 20 29.16 -55.99 28.88
N VAL A 21 30.18 -55.14 28.62
CA VAL A 21 30.65 -53.80 29.05
C VAL A 21 32.04 -53.55 28.38
N LEU A 22 32.45 -52.26 28.17
CA LEU A 22 33.84 -51.71 27.95
C LEU A 22 34.68 -52.26 26.75
N ALA A 23 35.79 -51.67 26.24
CA ALA A 23 36.39 -50.34 26.09
C ALA A 23 37.85 -50.53 25.55
N VAL A 24 38.38 -49.55 24.80
CA VAL A 24 39.82 -49.12 24.75
C VAL A 24 40.87 -49.97 23.95
N LEU A 25 41.26 -49.40 22.78
CA LEU A 25 42.59 -48.88 22.35
C LEU A 25 43.84 -49.77 22.02
N VAL A 26 44.48 -49.38 20.88
CA VAL A 26 45.88 -49.59 20.39
C VAL A 26 46.25 -51.02 19.95
N GLY A 27 46.87 -51.34 18.80
CA GLY A 27 47.53 -50.60 17.72
C GLY A 27 48.78 -51.37 17.23
N MET A 28 48.97 -51.47 15.90
CA MET A 28 50.25 -51.51 15.14
C MET A 28 50.48 -52.62 14.07
N CYS A 29 50.91 -52.10 12.90
CA CYS A 29 51.76 -52.63 11.81
C CYS A 29 51.12 -53.37 10.59
N GLY A 30 51.34 -52.78 9.40
CA GLY A 30 50.79 -53.09 8.06
C GLY A 30 51.52 -54.20 7.27
N PRO A 31 51.72 -54.16 5.92
CA PRO A 31 51.66 -53.02 4.96
C PRO A 31 51.08 -53.28 3.51
N TYR A 32 51.01 -52.22 2.68
CA TYR A 32 50.95 -52.13 1.18
C TYR A 32 49.63 -52.41 0.40
N PRO A 33 49.49 -51.92 -0.87
CA PRO A 33 49.83 -50.59 -1.41
C PRO A 33 48.72 -49.99 -2.33
N SER A 34 48.88 -48.71 -2.65
CA SER A 34 48.18 -47.96 -3.69
C SER A 34 48.48 -48.50 -5.11
N MET A 35 47.47 -48.60 -5.97
CA MET A 35 47.65 -48.51 -7.43
C MET A 35 46.53 -47.69 -8.07
N LEU A 36 46.98 -46.63 -8.75
CA LEU A 36 46.28 -45.89 -9.79
C LEU A 36 46.07 -46.80 -11.01
N GLY A 37 44.88 -46.75 -11.61
CA GLY A 37 44.58 -47.40 -12.88
C GLY A 37 43.24 -46.91 -13.40
N GLY A 38 43.27 -45.95 -14.32
CA GLY A 38 42.09 -45.34 -14.93
C GLY A 38 41.30 -46.35 -15.77
N VAL A 39 39.98 -46.33 -15.60
CA VAL A 39 39.03 -46.96 -16.52
C VAL A 39 38.71 -45.94 -17.61
N PRO A 40 38.81 -46.28 -18.91
CA PRO A 40 38.46 -45.36 -19.98
C PRO A 40 36.94 -45.19 -20.01
N ILE A 41 36.46 -43.97 -19.82
CA ILE A 41 35.09 -43.60 -20.15
C ILE A 41 35.04 -43.48 -21.67
N ALA A 42 34.35 -44.40 -22.33
CA ALA A 42 34.09 -44.34 -23.75
C ALA A 42 33.28 -43.06 -24.05
N SER A 43 33.81 -42.22 -24.94
CA SER A 43 33.11 -41.07 -25.50
C SER A 43 31.94 -41.57 -26.33
N ALA A 44 30.71 -41.45 -25.82
CA ALA A 44 29.51 -41.58 -26.62
C ALA A 44 29.49 -40.45 -27.65
N ALA A 45 29.28 -40.79 -28.92
CA ALA A 45 29.01 -39.83 -29.97
C ALA A 45 27.69 -39.08 -29.64
N PRO A 46 27.56 -37.80 -30.02
CA PRO A 46 26.30 -37.08 -29.83
C PRO A 46 25.23 -37.71 -30.71
N ASP A 47 24.15 -38.21 -30.09
CA ASP A 47 22.93 -38.55 -30.82
C ASP A 47 22.43 -37.31 -31.58
N PRO A 48 21.93 -37.46 -32.82
CA PRO A 48 21.32 -36.36 -33.55
C PRO A 48 20.11 -35.86 -32.75
N SER A 49 20.23 -34.64 -32.24
CA SER A 49 19.16 -33.89 -31.60
C SER A 49 17.93 -33.89 -32.52
N PRO A 50 16.74 -34.33 -32.07
CA PRO A 50 15.53 -34.16 -32.86
C PRO A 50 15.33 -32.66 -33.08
N ALA A 51 15.11 -32.29 -34.34
CA ALA A 51 14.75 -30.92 -34.71
C ALA A 51 13.56 -30.43 -33.86
N PRO A 52 13.50 -29.14 -33.50
CA PRO A 52 12.39 -28.61 -32.73
C PRO A 52 11.08 -28.81 -33.51
N ALA A 53 10.14 -29.57 -32.94
CA ALA A 53 8.76 -29.52 -33.38
C ALA A 53 8.25 -28.09 -33.18
N SER A 54 7.67 -27.50 -34.22
CA SER A 54 7.12 -26.15 -34.19
C SER A 54 5.95 -26.06 -33.19
N SER A 55 6.23 -25.67 -31.96
CA SER A 55 5.21 -25.38 -30.94
C SER A 55 4.65 -23.96 -31.11
N GLY A 56 3.96 -23.74 -32.23
CA GLY A 56 3.02 -22.62 -32.36
C GLY A 56 1.70 -22.95 -31.64
N PRO A 57 0.88 -21.94 -31.28
CA PRO A 57 -0.49 -22.17 -30.82
C PRO A 57 -1.26 -23.03 -31.84
N VAL A 58 -2.08 -23.99 -31.36
CA VAL A 58 -2.96 -24.78 -32.23
C VAL A 58 -4.04 -23.83 -32.78
N PRO A 59 -4.15 -23.62 -34.10
CA PRO A 59 -5.12 -22.70 -34.67
C PRO A 59 -6.55 -23.25 -34.54
N ILE A 60 -7.52 -22.34 -34.42
CA ILE A 60 -8.94 -22.69 -34.42
C ILE A 60 -9.52 -22.43 -35.82
N VAL A 61 -10.15 -23.45 -36.41
CA VAL A 61 -10.87 -23.33 -37.68
C VAL A 61 -12.34 -23.57 -37.43
N ILE A 62 -13.15 -22.54 -37.66
CA ILE A 62 -14.60 -22.66 -37.62
C ILE A 62 -15.03 -23.16 -39.00
N VAL A 63 -15.69 -24.33 -39.04
CA VAL A 63 -16.25 -24.92 -40.25
C VAL A 63 -17.77 -24.81 -40.17
N PHE A 64 -18.33 -23.93 -40.99
CA PHE A 64 -19.68 -23.43 -40.82
C PHE A 64 -20.58 -23.83 -41.99
N ASP A 65 -21.68 -24.52 -41.68
CA ASP A 65 -22.68 -24.92 -42.65
C ASP A 65 -23.57 -23.75 -43.10
N LEU A 66 -23.74 -23.63 -44.41
CA LEU A 66 -24.60 -22.69 -45.13
C LEU A 66 -25.62 -23.44 -45.99
N SER A 67 -25.95 -24.68 -45.66
CA SER A 67 -26.99 -25.47 -46.30
C SER A 67 -28.37 -24.80 -46.21
N SER A 68 -29.29 -25.17 -47.11
CA SER A 68 -30.62 -24.55 -47.16
C SER A 68 -31.45 -24.70 -45.86
N SER A 69 -31.20 -25.73 -45.03
CA SER A 69 -31.84 -25.91 -43.72
C SER A 69 -31.52 -24.78 -42.73
N MET A 70 -30.37 -24.12 -42.88
CA MET A 70 -30.00 -22.95 -42.07
C MET A 70 -30.90 -21.73 -42.28
N THR A 71 -31.79 -21.76 -43.29
CA THR A 71 -32.84 -20.74 -43.49
C THR A 71 -34.10 -20.95 -42.65
N GLU A 72 -34.23 -22.12 -41.98
CA GLU A 72 -35.32 -22.44 -41.09
C GLU A 72 -35.19 -21.74 -39.73
N THR A 73 -36.21 -21.84 -38.88
CA THR A 73 -36.21 -21.29 -37.52
C THR A 73 -35.72 -22.31 -36.50
N ASP A 74 -34.92 -21.84 -35.54
CA ASP A 74 -34.47 -22.58 -34.37
C ASP A 74 -35.60 -22.82 -33.35
N GLY A 75 -35.28 -23.47 -32.22
CA GLY A 75 -36.24 -23.89 -31.20
C GLY A 75 -36.87 -22.72 -30.45
N ALA A 76 -36.28 -21.53 -30.56
CA ALA A 76 -36.78 -20.28 -30.02
C ALA A 76 -37.51 -19.43 -31.08
N GLY A 77 -37.64 -19.90 -32.32
CA GLY A 77 -38.30 -19.20 -33.42
C GLY A 77 -37.41 -18.19 -34.15
N THR A 78 -36.10 -18.19 -33.92
CA THR A 78 -35.13 -17.32 -34.63
C THR A 78 -34.60 -18.03 -35.85
N VAL A 79 -34.42 -17.37 -36.99
CA VAL A 79 -33.78 -17.99 -38.16
C VAL A 79 -32.39 -18.53 -37.79
N LYS A 80 -32.14 -19.82 -38.01
CA LYS A 80 -30.92 -20.55 -37.62
C LYS A 80 -29.65 -19.81 -38.04
N LEU A 81 -29.52 -19.46 -39.32
CA LEU A 81 -28.37 -18.70 -39.83
C LEU A 81 -28.21 -17.35 -39.11
N SER A 82 -29.30 -16.65 -38.83
CA SER A 82 -29.24 -15.35 -38.14
C SER A 82 -28.76 -15.52 -36.70
N GLY A 83 -29.25 -16.55 -36.00
CA GLY A 83 -28.81 -16.91 -34.66
C GLY A 83 -27.32 -17.28 -34.64
N ALA A 84 -26.91 -18.18 -35.53
CA ALA A 84 -25.54 -18.65 -35.63
C ALA A 84 -24.54 -17.54 -36.02
N LYS A 85 -24.92 -16.60 -36.91
CA LYS A 85 -24.12 -15.39 -37.18
C LYS A 85 -23.86 -14.56 -35.93
N ARG A 86 -24.88 -14.37 -35.07
CA ARG A 86 -24.69 -13.63 -33.80
C ARG A 86 -23.70 -14.36 -32.89
N SER A 87 -23.83 -15.68 -32.76
CA SER A 87 -22.96 -16.51 -31.93
C SER A 87 -21.51 -16.50 -32.42
N LEU A 88 -21.30 -16.56 -33.74
CA LEU A 88 -19.98 -16.43 -34.35
C LEU A 88 -19.37 -15.04 -34.16
N LYS A 89 -20.15 -13.97 -34.30
CA LYS A 89 -19.67 -12.60 -34.02
C LYS A 89 -19.27 -12.44 -32.56
N ALA A 90 -20.10 -12.93 -31.64
CA ALA A 90 -19.79 -12.92 -30.22
C ALA A 90 -18.52 -13.72 -29.88
N LEU A 91 -18.27 -14.83 -30.58
CA LEU A 91 -17.02 -15.57 -30.48
C LEU A 91 -15.86 -14.71 -30.96
N VAL A 92 -15.92 -14.19 -32.20
CA VAL A 92 -14.86 -13.36 -32.81
C VAL A 92 -14.53 -12.13 -31.98
N ASP A 93 -15.54 -11.43 -31.45
CA ASP A 93 -15.37 -10.22 -30.63
C ASP A 93 -14.66 -10.51 -29.30
N ARG A 94 -14.73 -11.74 -28.80
CA ARG A 94 -14.13 -12.18 -27.52
C ARG A 94 -12.77 -12.84 -27.69
N GLN A 95 -12.27 -12.97 -28.91
CA GLN A 95 -10.95 -13.54 -29.15
C GLN A 95 -9.86 -12.48 -28.94
N PRO A 96 -8.71 -12.88 -28.39
CA PRO A 96 -7.56 -11.99 -28.30
C PRO A 96 -7.13 -11.42 -29.65
N PRO A 97 -6.60 -10.19 -29.68
CA PRO A 97 -5.90 -9.69 -30.84
C PRO A 97 -4.75 -10.63 -31.21
N ASN A 98 -4.64 -10.98 -32.49
CA ASN A 98 -3.66 -11.95 -33.03
C ASN A 98 -3.90 -13.42 -32.66
N THR A 99 -5.11 -13.82 -32.26
CA THR A 99 -5.47 -15.25 -32.31
C THR A 99 -5.49 -15.69 -33.77
N GLU A 100 -4.76 -16.75 -34.10
CA GLU A 100 -4.75 -17.34 -35.43
C GLU A 100 -6.00 -18.19 -35.62
N MET A 101 -6.92 -17.72 -36.46
CA MET A 101 -8.22 -18.35 -36.71
C MET A 101 -8.55 -18.41 -38.20
N GLY A 102 -9.34 -19.41 -38.57
CA GLY A 102 -9.96 -19.51 -39.89
C GLY A 102 -11.48 -19.62 -39.80
N LEU A 103 -12.19 -19.00 -40.75
CA LEU A 103 -13.62 -19.25 -40.97
C LEU A 103 -13.77 -19.89 -42.35
N TRP A 104 -14.09 -21.18 -42.35
CA TRP A 104 -14.42 -21.97 -43.53
C TRP A 104 -15.93 -22.10 -43.61
N THR A 105 -16.52 -21.82 -44.77
CA THR A 105 -17.97 -21.99 -44.96
C THR A 105 -18.26 -22.91 -46.13
N TYR A 106 -19.29 -23.72 -46.03
CA TYR A 106 -19.72 -24.65 -47.09
C TYR A 106 -21.25 -24.78 -47.11
N PRO A 107 -21.87 -25.06 -48.27
CA PRO A 107 -21.28 -25.03 -49.61
C PRO A 107 -21.11 -23.59 -50.12
N THR A 108 -20.61 -23.42 -51.35
CA THR A 108 -20.56 -22.10 -51.99
C THR A 108 -21.85 -21.79 -52.74
N ALA A 109 -22.17 -20.50 -52.90
CA ALA A 109 -23.42 -20.11 -53.56
C ALA A 109 -23.56 -20.61 -55.01
N ALA A 110 -22.45 -20.92 -55.68
CA ALA A 110 -22.40 -21.33 -57.08
C ALA A 110 -22.61 -22.84 -57.29
N ASP A 111 -22.37 -23.67 -56.27
CA ASP A 111 -22.40 -25.14 -56.37
C ASP A 111 -22.88 -25.76 -55.05
N SER A 112 -24.03 -26.44 -55.12
CA SER A 112 -24.76 -26.97 -53.97
C SER A 112 -24.03 -28.06 -53.19
N CYS A 113 -23.02 -28.72 -53.77
CA CYS A 113 -22.21 -29.73 -53.09
C CYS A 113 -20.72 -29.35 -53.07
N SER A 114 -20.42 -28.06 -53.20
CA SER A 114 -19.05 -27.57 -53.12
C SER A 114 -18.48 -27.72 -51.70
N PRO A 115 -17.21 -28.15 -51.53
CA PRO A 115 -16.56 -28.25 -50.22
C PRO A 115 -16.38 -26.89 -49.51
N GLY A 116 -16.67 -25.78 -50.19
CA GLY A 116 -16.54 -24.45 -49.59
C GLY A 116 -15.13 -23.88 -49.65
N GLY A 117 -14.85 -22.92 -48.78
CA GLY A 117 -13.55 -22.26 -48.68
C GLY A 117 -13.46 -21.26 -47.53
N PHE A 118 -12.26 -20.72 -47.31
CA PHE A 118 -12.08 -19.61 -46.38
C PHE A 118 -12.78 -18.35 -46.90
N VAL A 119 -13.64 -17.75 -46.06
CA VAL A 119 -14.37 -16.51 -46.40
C VAL A 119 -13.65 -15.25 -45.93
N TYR A 120 -12.64 -15.40 -45.08
CA TYR A 120 -11.83 -14.30 -44.55
C TYR A 120 -10.35 -14.55 -44.85
N GLY A 121 -9.80 -13.82 -45.82
CA GLY A 121 -8.44 -14.06 -46.33
C GLY A 121 -8.32 -15.34 -47.16
N SER A 122 -7.08 -15.78 -47.43
CA SER A 122 -6.79 -17.01 -48.18
C SER A 122 -6.38 -18.19 -47.28
N GLY A 123 -6.70 -18.13 -45.99
CA GLY A 123 -6.18 -19.10 -45.00
C GLY A 123 -6.44 -18.68 -43.55
N LEU A 124 -5.68 -19.25 -42.62
CA LEU A 124 -5.64 -18.81 -41.23
C LEU A 124 -5.17 -17.36 -41.16
N GLN A 125 -5.85 -16.55 -40.35
CA GLN A 125 -5.52 -15.14 -40.17
C GLN A 125 -5.41 -14.83 -38.68
N ASN A 126 -4.51 -13.91 -38.36
CA ASN A 126 -4.52 -13.25 -37.06
C ASN A 126 -5.74 -12.33 -36.99
N VAL A 127 -6.57 -12.47 -35.95
CA VAL A 127 -7.68 -11.53 -35.69
C VAL A 127 -7.08 -10.18 -35.31
N ALA A 128 -6.76 -9.36 -36.31
CA ALA A 128 -6.25 -7.99 -36.15
C ALA A 128 -7.38 -6.95 -36.17
N ASP A 129 -8.50 -7.30 -36.82
CA ASP A 129 -9.70 -6.46 -36.94
C ASP A 129 -10.98 -7.31 -36.86
N PRO A 130 -11.57 -7.46 -35.65
CA PRO A 130 -12.85 -8.14 -35.45
C PRO A 130 -14.01 -7.55 -36.27
N SER A 131 -13.93 -6.26 -36.65
CA SER A 131 -15.02 -5.58 -37.35
C SER A 131 -15.14 -6.02 -38.82
N THR A 132 -14.01 -6.28 -39.50
CA THR A 132 -14.02 -6.79 -40.88
C THR A 132 -14.50 -8.24 -40.94
N LEU A 133 -14.09 -9.09 -39.99
CA LEU A 133 -14.59 -10.46 -39.90
C LEU A 133 -16.08 -10.50 -39.54
N SER A 134 -16.52 -9.63 -38.63
CA SER A 134 -17.94 -9.44 -38.32
C SER A 134 -18.77 -9.04 -39.53
N ALA A 135 -18.28 -8.12 -40.37
CA ALA A 135 -18.95 -7.73 -41.61
C ALA A 135 -19.03 -8.88 -42.63
N THR A 136 -17.98 -9.73 -42.69
CA THR A 136 -17.96 -10.94 -43.52
C THR A 136 -19.03 -11.93 -43.06
N ILE A 137 -19.14 -12.16 -41.75
CA ILE A 137 -20.16 -13.02 -41.15
C ILE A 137 -21.58 -12.48 -41.44
N ASP A 138 -21.78 -11.16 -41.36
CA ASP A 138 -23.08 -10.54 -41.67
C ASP A 138 -23.52 -10.81 -43.13
N GLY A 139 -22.56 -10.91 -44.06
CA GLY A 139 -22.79 -11.15 -45.49
C GLY A 139 -23.10 -12.60 -45.89
N LEU A 140 -22.95 -13.58 -44.99
CA LEU A 140 -23.16 -14.99 -45.35
C LEU A 140 -24.62 -15.29 -45.73
N SER A 141 -24.84 -16.15 -46.72
CA SER A 141 -26.18 -16.58 -47.12
C SER A 141 -26.23 -18.09 -47.23
N ALA A 142 -27.31 -18.71 -46.77
CA ALA A 142 -27.49 -20.14 -46.81
C ALA A 142 -28.17 -20.60 -48.11
N ASN A 143 -27.54 -21.50 -48.85
CA ASN A 143 -28.10 -22.18 -50.02
C ASN A 143 -27.31 -23.47 -50.36
N GLY A 144 -28.01 -24.56 -50.70
CA GLY A 144 -27.38 -25.79 -51.18
C GLY A 144 -27.50 -26.97 -50.22
N GLY A 145 -26.76 -28.04 -50.50
CA GLY A 145 -26.65 -29.26 -49.70
C GLY A 145 -25.60 -29.16 -48.60
N THR A 146 -25.27 -30.29 -47.98
CA THR A 146 -24.41 -30.37 -46.78
C THR A 146 -23.21 -31.30 -47.06
N PRO A 147 -22.19 -30.87 -47.84
CA PRO A 147 -21.00 -31.67 -48.14
C PRO A 147 -19.99 -31.65 -46.97
N THR A 148 -20.40 -32.07 -45.77
CA THR A 148 -19.58 -31.98 -44.55
C THR A 148 -18.26 -32.71 -44.66
N GLY A 149 -18.23 -33.87 -45.33
CA GLY A 149 -17.02 -34.67 -45.50
C GLY A 149 -16.00 -33.95 -46.38
N ASP A 150 -16.42 -33.49 -47.55
CA ASP A 150 -15.54 -32.79 -48.48
C ASP A 150 -15.08 -31.43 -47.92
N ALA A 151 -15.94 -30.75 -47.17
CA ALA A 151 -15.59 -29.50 -46.47
C ALA A 151 -14.53 -29.73 -45.39
N LEU A 152 -14.70 -30.77 -44.56
CA LEU A 152 -13.75 -31.12 -43.51
C LEU A 152 -12.39 -31.50 -44.11
N ARG A 153 -12.38 -32.32 -45.17
CA ARG A 153 -11.17 -32.69 -45.91
C ARG A 153 -10.45 -31.46 -46.46
N SER A 154 -11.18 -30.61 -47.19
CA SER A 154 -10.62 -29.46 -47.88
C SER A 154 -10.08 -28.41 -46.91
N ALA A 155 -10.79 -28.20 -45.79
CA ALA A 155 -10.34 -27.30 -44.73
C ALA A 155 -9.08 -27.83 -44.03
N ALA A 156 -9.00 -29.13 -43.74
CA ALA A 156 -7.80 -29.75 -43.17
C ALA A 156 -6.59 -29.66 -44.11
N ASP A 157 -6.77 -29.98 -45.39
CA ASP A 157 -5.70 -29.85 -46.39
C ASP A 157 -5.24 -28.39 -46.55
N ALA A 158 -6.15 -27.43 -46.56
CA ALA A 158 -5.80 -26.01 -46.62
C ALA A 158 -5.02 -25.50 -45.40
N VAL A 159 -5.27 -26.08 -44.21
CA VAL A 159 -4.49 -25.80 -42.99
C VAL A 159 -3.11 -26.48 -43.05
N ARG A 160 -3.03 -27.70 -43.55
CA ARG A 160 -1.76 -28.42 -43.79
C ARG A 160 -0.86 -27.68 -44.76
N ASP A 161 -1.42 -27.16 -45.85
CA ASP A 161 -0.70 -26.38 -46.87
C ASP A 161 -0.10 -25.08 -46.30
N GLN A 162 -0.60 -24.60 -45.16
CA GLN A 162 -0.05 -23.48 -44.40
C GLN A 162 1.04 -23.90 -43.39
N GLY A 163 1.50 -25.14 -43.45
CA GLY A 163 2.59 -25.67 -42.62
C GLY A 163 2.19 -26.04 -41.20
N ARG A 164 0.88 -26.20 -40.92
CA ARG A 164 0.37 -26.63 -39.62
C ARG A 164 0.27 -28.16 -39.58
N THR A 165 0.62 -28.74 -38.44
CA THR A 165 0.55 -30.19 -38.19
C THR A 165 -0.59 -30.58 -37.26
N ALA A 166 -1.24 -29.60 -36.62
CA ALA A 166 -2.36 -29.76 -35.70
C ALA A 166 -3.34 -28.59 -35.83
N ALA A 167 -4.63 -28.83 -35.60
CA ALA A 167 -5.66 -27.78 -35.55
C ALA A 167 -6.93 -28.25 -34.84
N THR A 168 -7.60 -27.33 -34.15
CA THR A 168 -8.94 -27.58 -33.57
C THR A 168 -10.00 -27.02 -34.50
N PHE A 169 -10.91 -27.88 -34.91
CA PHE A 169 -12.01 -27.57 -35.81
C PHE A 169 -13.29 -27.42 -34.99
N VAL A 170 -13.99 -26.31 -35.14
CA VAL A 170 -15.33 -26.11 -34.58
C VAL A 170 -16.33 -26.26 -35.72
N LEU A 171 -16.92 -27.45 -35.83
CA LEU A 171 -17.88 -27.78 -36.88
C LEU A 171 -19.27 -27.40 -36.41
N VAL A 172 -19.93 -26.48 -37.11
CA VAL A 172 -21.34 -26.13 -36.86
C VAL A 172 -22.16 -26.59 -38.05
N SER A 173 -23.04 -27.56 -37.83
CA SER A 173 -23.91 -28.14 -38.87
C SER A 173 -25.34 -28.33 -38.34
N ASP A 174 -26.34 -28.08 -39.18
CA ASP A 174 -27.76 -28.29 -38.87
C ASP A 174 -28.40 -29.43 -39.69
N GLY A 175 -27.63 -30.12 -40.53
CA GLY A 175 -28.11 -31.16 -41.43
C GLY A 175 -27.18 -32.38 -41.53
N GLU A 176 -27.78 -33.50 -41.94
CA GLU A 176 -27.10 -34.75 -42.32
C GLU A 176 -26.39 -34.57 -43.68
N SER A 177 -25.20 -35.17 -43.83
CA SER A 177 -24.42 -35.08 -45.08
C SER A 177 -25.17 -35.72 -46.25
N ASN A 178 -25.27 -35.01 -47.38
CA ASN A 178 -26.09 -35.44 -48.53
C ASN A 178 -25.42 -35.28 -49.92
N CYS A 179 -24.09 -35.18 -49.96
CA CYS A 179 -23.31 -34.89 -51.16
C CYS A 179 -22.22 -35.95 -51.47
N ASP A 180 -22.52 -37.22 -51.22
CA ASP A 180 -21.74 -38.40 -51.68
C ASP A 180 -20.32 -38.62 -51.09
N THR A 181 -20.06 -38.15 -49.85
CA THR A 181 -18.88 -38.52 -49.05
C THR A 181 -19.28 -38.75 -47.59
N ASP A 182 -18.91 -39.91 -47.01
CA ASP A 182 -19.10 -40.19 -45.58
C ASP A 182 -18.10 -39.35 -44.76
N PRO A 183 -18.56 -38.40 -43.94
CA PRO A 183 -17.69 -37.49 -43.22
C PRO A 183 -16.98 -38.13 -42.03
N CYS A 184 -17.52 -39.21 -41.46
CA CYS A 184 -16.83 -39.93 -40.40
C CYS A 184 -15.64 -40.71 -40.95
N ASP A 185 -15.79 -41.34 -42.12
CA ASP A 185 -14.68 -42.00 -42.80
C ASP A 185 -13.59 -41.00 -43.22
N VAL A 186 -13.99 -39.79 -43.67
CA VAL A 186 -13.06 -38.70 -43.93
C VAL A 186 -12.31 -38.28 -42.66
N ALA A 187 -13.02 -38.07 -41.54
CA ALA A 187 -12.42 -37.67 -40.27
C ALA A 187 -11.36 -38.68 -39.80
N LYS A 188 -11.69 -39.99 -39.86
CA LYS A 188 -10.75 -41.08 -39.57
C LYS A 188 -9.53 -41.06 -40.51
N SER A 189 -9.75 -40.80 -41.80
CA SER A 189 -8.67 -40.72 -42.78
C SER A 189 -7.71 -39.57 -42.47
N ILE A 190 -8.21 -38.39 -42.14
CA ILE A 190 -7.38 -37.22 -41.82
C ILE A 190 -6.47 -37.50 -40.61
N SER A 191 -7.03 -38.08 -39.53
CA SER A 191 -6.26 -38.47 -38.36
C SER A 191 -5.24 -39.58 -38.67
N ALA A 192 -5.61 -40.56 -39.50
CA ALA A 192 -4.71 -41.64 -39.94
C ALA A 192 -3.57 -41.15 -40.84
N GLU A 193 -3.77 -40.06 -41.60
CA GLU A 193 -2.75 -39.39 -42.40
C GLU A 193 -1.73 -38.60 -41.55
N GLY A 194 -1.90 -38.55 -40.22
CA GLY A 194 -0.95 -37.97 -39.27
C GLY A 194 -1.13 -36.46 -39.02
N PHE A 195 -2.25 -35.88 -39.43
CA PHE A 195 -2.64 -34.53 -39.03
C PHE A 195 -3.43 -34.59 -37.71
N ASP A 196 -2.96 -33.88 -36.69
CA ASP A 196 -3.58 -33.87 -35.36
C ASP A 196 -4.81 -32.94 -35.35
N ILE A 197 -5.89 -33.45 -35.92
CA ILE A 197 -7.19 -32.78 -35.99
C ILE A 197 -8.03 -33.14 -34.77
N THR A 198 -8.64 -32.12 -34.15
CA THR A 198 -9.66 -32.28 -33.12
C THR A 198 -10.93 -31.57 -33.54
N VAL A 199 -12.05 -32.28 -33.70
CA VAL A 199 -13.34 -31.68 -34.12
C VAL A 199 -14.28 -31.55 -32.93
N GLN A 200 -14.59 -30.30 -32.55
CA GLN A 200 -15.69 -29.95 -31.67
C GLN A 200 -16.95 -29.76 -32.52
N ALA A 201 -17.85 -30.74 -32.52
CA ALA A 201 -19.03 -30.76 -33.38
C ALA A 201 -20.26 -30.19 -32.65
N MET A 202 -20.86 -29.15 -33.22
CA MET A 202 -22.07 -28.48 -32.75
C MET A 202 -23.23 -28.89 -33.66
N GLY A 203 -24.07 -29.81 -33.19
CA GLY A 203 -25.30 -30.20 -33.89
C GLY A 203 -26.39 -29.18 -33.63
N PHE A 204 -26.61 -28.27 -34.56
CA PHE A 204 -27.56 -27.17 -34.37
C PHE A 204 -28.96 -27.57 -34.84
N GLN A 205 -29.78 -28.11 -33.95
CA GLN A 205 -31.08 -28.69 -34.31
C GLN A 205 -31.01 -29.70 -35.48
N ILE A 206 -30.16 -30.68 -35.30
CA ILE A 206 -29.87 -31.70 -36.31
C ILE A 206 -30.78 -32.93 -36.13
N SER A 207 -30.99 -33.70 -37.20
CA SER A 207 -31.69 -35.00 -37.14
C SER A 207 -30.89 -36.02 -36.33
N ASP A 208 -31.54 -37.11 -35.89
CA ASP A 208 -30.83 -38.20 -35.19
C ASP A 208 -29.73 -38.83 -36.06
N ALA A 209 -29.96 -38.95 -37.38
CA ALA A 209 -28.94 -39.46 -38.31
C ALA A 209 -27.73 -38.51 -38.41
N GLY A 210 -27.96 -37.20 -38.53
CA GLY A 210 -26.88 -36.22 -38.50
C GLY A 210 -26.19 -36.11 -37.13
N ARG A 211 -26.90 -36.37 -36.02
CA ARG A 211 -26.28 -36.49 -34.68
C ARG A 211 -25.28 -37.64 -34.66
N GLU A 212 -25.69 -38.84 -35.08
CA GLU A 212 -24.81 -40.03 -35.11
C GLU A 212 -23.56 -39.75 -35.97
N GLU A 213 -23.73 -39.06 -37.09
CA GLU A 213 -22.65 -38.64 -37.98
C GLU A 213 -21.66 -37.69 -37.29
N LEU A 214 -22.15 -36.62 -36.65
CA LEU A 214 -21.30 -35.65 -35.94
C LEU A 214 -20.62 -36.24 -34.69
N GLU A 215 -21.30 -37.14 -33.97
CA GLU A 215 -20.71 -37.90 -32.86
C GLU A 215 -19.54 -38.77 -33.34
N CYS A 216 -19.71 -39.45 -34.48
CA CYS A 216 -18.66 -40.26 -35.09
C CYS A 216 -17.43 -39.42 -35.49
N ILE A 217 -17.64 -38.23 -36.05
CA ILE A 217 -16.54 -37.29 -36.39
C ILE A 217 -15.80 -36.84 -35.13
N ALA A 218 -16.53 -36.44 -34.08
CA ALA A 218 -15.94 -36.00 -32.83
C ALA A 218 -15.13 -37.13 -32.17
N GLU A 219 -15.68 -38.35 -32.09
CA GLU A 219 -14.97 -39.52 -31.54
C GLU A 219 -13.72 -39.87 -32.34
N ALA A 220 -13.82 -39.89 -33.67
CA ALA A 220 -12.70 -40.20 -34.57
C ALA A 220 -11.52 -39.22 -34.43
N THR A 221 -11.80 -37.98 -34.01
CA THR A 221 -10.82 -36.90 -33.89
C THR A 221 -10.52 -36.51 -32.45
N GLN A 222 -10.96 -37.32 -31.47
CA GLN A 222 -10.77 -37.06 -30.04
C GLN A 222 -11.37 -35.70 -29.56
N GLY A 223 -12.37 -35.20 -30.27
CA GLY A 223 -13.14 -34.02 -29.89
C GLY A 223 -14.42 -34.38 -29.11
N ALA A 224 -15.37 -33.45 -29.07
CA ALA A 224 -16.66 -33.64 -28.41
C ALA A 224 -17.82 -33.21 -29.29
N TYR A 225 -18.95 -33.89 -29.12
CA TYR A 225 -20.22 -33.51 -29.72
C TYR A 225 -21.08 -32.74 -28.70
N TYR A 226 -21.74 -31.69 -29.19
CA TYR A 226 -22.68 -30.87 -28.43
C TYR A 226 -23.99 -30.76 -29.22
N ASP A 227 -25.07 -31.20 -28.60
CA ASP A 227 -26.42 -30.97 -29.09
C ASP A 227 -26.86 -29.56 -28.69
N VAL A 228 -27.30 -28.76 -29.66
CA VAL A 228 -27.58 -27.34 -29.48
C VAL A 228 -28.99 -27.03 -29.98
N ALA A 229 -29.88 -26.70 -29.05
CA ALA A 229 -31.31 -26.53 -29.32
C ALA A 229 -31.66 -25.19 -29.95
N ASP A 230 -30.89 -24.14 -29.67
CA ASP A 230 -31.13 -22.78 -30.15
C ASP A 230 -29.84 -21.94 -30.22
N SER A 231 -29.97 -20.73 -30.76
CA SER A 231 -28.84 -19.84 -30.95
C SER A 231 -28.17 -19.31 -29.67
N ASP A 232 -28.88 -19.27 -28.54
CA ASP A 232 -28.32 -18.86 -27.25
C ASP A 232 -27.43 -19.97 -26.67
N GLU A 233 -27.88 -21.22 -26.76
CA GLU A 233 -27.08 -22.39 -26.39
C GLU A 233 -25.84 -22.53 -27.30
N LEU A 234 -25.98 -22.27 -28.60
CA LEU A 234 -24.85 -22.22 -29.53
C LEU A 234 -23.83 -21.17 -29.09
N SER A 235 -24.29 -19.98 -28.72
CA SER A 235 -23.42 -18.90 -28.26
C SER A 235 -22.72 -19.25 -26.95
N ALA A 236 -23.38 -19.93 -26.02
CA ALA A 236 -22.79 -20.37 -24.77
C ALA A 236 -21.68 -21.41 -25.02
N LYS A 237 -21.96 -22.41 -25.87
CA LYS A 237 -20.99 -23.46 -26.21
C LYS A 237 -19.79 -22.96 -26.98
N LEU A 238 -19.99 -22.09 -27.98
CA LEU A 238 -18.89 -21.43 -28.67
C LEU A 238 -18.02 -20.60 -27.70
N SER A 239 -18.63 -19.98 -26.68
CA SER A 239 -17.87 -19.23 -25.65
C SER A 239 -17.01 -20.14 -24.76
N GLU A 240 -17.49 -21.34 -24.43
CA GLU A 240 -16.70 -22.37 -23.72
C GLU A 240 -15.46 -22.79 -24.51
N LEU A 241 -15.49 -22.72 -25.85
CA LEU A 241 -14.35 -23.04 -26.72
C LEU A 241 -13.40 -21.87 -26.98
N SER A 242 -13.60 -20.72 -26.34
CA SER A 242 -12.70 -19.56 -26.49
C SER A 242 -11.33 -19.81 -25.85
N VAL A 243 -10.26 -19.28 -26.45
CA VAL A 243 -8.91 -19.43 -25.90
C VAL A 243 -8.76 -18.53 -24.66
N PRO A 244 -8.35 -19.07 -23.49
CA PRO A 244 -8.08 -18.26 -22.31
C PRO A 244 -7.06 -17.17 -22.60
N ALA A 245 -7.36 -15.95 -22.17
CA ALA A 245 -6.51 -14.81 -22.48
C ALA A 245 -6.56 -13.67 -21.48
N ILE A 246 -5.42 -13.01 -21.37
CA ILE A 246 -5.19 -11.88 -20.47
C ILE A 246 -4.65 -10.71 -21.28
N ASP A 247 -5.01 -9.49 -20.90
CA ASP A 247 -4.28 -8.28 -21.27
C ASP A 247 -3.66 -7.61 -20.03
N VAL A 248 -2.60 -6.83 -20.27
CA VAL A 248 -1.89 -6.08 -19.23
C VAL A 248 -1.76 -4.62 -19.65
N ALA A 249 -2.36 -3.72 -18.88
CA ALA A 249 -2.10 -2.29 -18.97
C ALA A 249 -1.10 -1.89 -17.89
N VAL A 250 -0.07 -1.09 -18.24
CA VAL A 250 0.95 -0.63 -17.28
C VAL A 250 0.95 0.88 -17.21
N THR A 251 0.92 1.40 -15.98
CA THR A 251 1.14 2.82 -15.65
C THR A 251 2.49 2.93 -14.95
N ALA A 252 3.37 3.78 -15.47
CA ALA A 252 4.67 4.08 -14.88
C ALA A 252 4.99 5.56 -15.10
N ALA A 253 5.74 6.15 -14.17
CA ALA A 253 6.25 7.51 -14.35
C ALA A 253 7.20 7.57 -15.57
N ALA A 254 7.07 8.60 -16.41
CA ALA A 254 8.03 8.81 -17.50
C ALA A 254 9.40 9.22 -16.96
N THR A 255 9.41 10.01 -15.89
CA THR A 255 10.60 10.57 -15.24
C THR A 255 10.50 10.41 -13.72
N ALA A 256 11.62 10.17 -13.05
CA ALA A 256 11.70 10.13 -11.59
C ALA A 256 13.01 10.77 -11.10
N PRO A 257 13.01 11.49 -9.96
CA PRO A 257 14.26 11.97 -9.36
C PRO A 257 15.08 10.81 -8.78
N SER A 258 16.40 10.93 -8.84
CA SER A 258 17.32 10.00 -8.16
C SER A 258 17.23 10.12 -6.63
N GLY A 259 17.56 9.04 -5.94
CA GLY A 259 17.66 8.95 -4.49
C GLY A 259 16.33 8.72 -3.76
N GLY A 260 15.22 8.45 -4.44
CA GLY A 260 13.92 8.14 -3.83
C GLY A 260 13.20 6.93 -4.45
N MET A 261 11.87 6.90 -4.32
CA MET A 261 11.02 5.84 -4.89
C MET A 261 10.16 6.35 -6.04
N THR A 262 9.79 5.46 -6.96
CA THR A 262 8.73 5.67 -7.95
C THR A 262 7.78 4.47 -7.98
N THR A 263 6.54 4.67 -8.43
CA THR A 263 5.53 3.60 -8.46
C THR A 263 5.29 3.15 -9.90
N LEU A 264 5.22 1.83 -10.09
CA LEU A 264 4.77 1.20 -11.33
C LEU A 264 3.55 0.34 -11.01
N SER A 265 2.49 0.44 -11.81
CA SER A 265 1.25 -0.31 -11.62
C SER A 265 0.87 -1.08 -12.88
N ALA A 266 0.43 -2.33 -12.72
CA ALA A 266 -0.10 -3.16 -13.77
C ALA A 266 -1.55 -3.55 -13.46
N VAL A 267 -2.44 -3.33 -14.42
CA VAL A 267 -3.81 -3.83 -14.40
C VAL A 267 -3.89 -5.02 -15.35
N VAL A 268 -4.17 -6.19 -14.78
CA VAL A 268 -4.29 -7.45 -15.49
C VAL A 268 -5.78 -7.75 -15.66
N THR A 269 -6.21 -7.90 -16.91
CA THR A 269 -7.63 -8.10 -17.27
C THR A 269 -7.81 -9.45 -17.94
N ASN A 270 -8.78 -10.24 -17.48
CA ASN A 270 -9.23 -11.41 -18.25
C ASN A 270 -10.14 -10.92 -19.38
N THR A 271 -9.66 -11.02 -20.62
CA THR A 271 -10.38 -10.58 -21.82
C THR A 271 -11.15 -11.71 -22.50
N SER A 272 -10.99 -12.94 -22.03
CA SER A 272 -11.66 -14.14 -22.57
C SER A 272 -13.00 -14.44 -21.88
N ALA A 273 -13.77 -15.37 -22.45
CA ALA A 273 -15.01 -15.85 -21.85
C ALA A 273 -14.79 -16.97 -20.82
N GLN A 274 -13.55 -17.45 -20.63
CA GLN A 274 -13.21 -18.48 -19.66
C GLN A 274 -12.66 -17.88 -18.37
N THR A 275 -12.92 -18.53 -17.23
CA THR A 275 -12.24 -18.22 -15.97
C THR A 275 -10.78 -18.65 -16.05
N ILE A 276 -9.87 -17.79 -15.61
CA ILE A 276 -8.42 -18.05 -15.64
C ILE A 276 -7.93 -18.23 -14.21
N GLU A 277 -7.39 -19.40 -13.93
CA GLU A 277 -6.79 -19.74 -12.64
C GLU A 277 -5.29 -19.39 -12.62
N ASP A 278 -4.76 -19.24 -11.40
CA ASP A 278 -3.33 -19.00 -11.14
C ASP A 278 -2.72 -17.88 -11.95
N VAL A 279 -3.46 -16.79 -12.07
CA VAL A 279 -2.97 -15.56 -12.69
C VAL A 279 -1.81 -15.04 -11.86
N MET A 280 -0.68 -14.83 -12.53
CA MET A 280 0.56 -14.30 -12.02
C MET A 280 0.89 -13.01 -12.78
N VAL A 281 1.54 -12.08 -12.10
CA VAL A 281 2.13 -10.88 -12.71
C VAL A 281 3.55 -10.70 -12.22
N GLY A 282 4.45 -10.28 -13.10
CA GLY A 282 5.86 -10.10 -12.80
C GLY A 282 6.45 -8.82 -13.36
N LEU A 283 7.31 -8.14 -12.60
CA LEU A 283 8.06 -6.94 -13.03
C LEU A 283 9.56 -7.25 -13.10
N GLN A 284 10.21 -6.99 -14.22
CA GLN A 284 11.66 -7.14 -14.35
C GLN A 284 12.31 -5.86 -14.88
N PHE A 285 13.55 -5.63 -14.49
CA PHE A 285 14.38 -4.57 -15.04
C PHE A 285 15.52 -5.15 -15.86
N LYS A 286 15.90 -4.44 -16.92
CA LYS A 286 17.08 -4.74 -17.72
C LYS A 286 17.92 -3.48 -17.85
N PHE A 287 19.21 -3.66 -18.08
CA PHE A 287 20.06 -2.55 -18.52
C PHE A 287 19.52 -1.97 -19.84
N GLY A 288 19.78 -0.68 -20.05
CA GLY A 288 19.63 -0.05 -21.36
C GLY A 288 20.36 -0.83 -22.46
N ASP A 289 19.98 -0.62 -23.72
CA ASP A 289 20.61 -1.30 -24.88
C ASP A 289 22.12 -1.02 -24.99
N ASP A 290 22.61 0.01 -24.28
CA ASP A 290 24.01 0.38 -24.15
C ASP A 290 24.75 -0.27 -22.96
N GLY A 291 24.06 -1.08 -22.16
CA GLY A 291 24.59 -1.74 -20.97
C GLY A 291 24.83 -0.81 -19.77
N LYS A 292 24.38 0.46 -19.82
CA LYS A 292 24.67 1.49 -18.80
C LYS A 292 23.44 1.99 -18.03
N GLY A 293 22.31 1.30 -18.16
CA GLY A 293 21.08 1.63 -17.44
C GLY A 293 21.18 1.42 -15.92
N ILE A 294 20.29 2.06 -15.18
CA ILE A 294 20.12 1.85 -13.74
C ILE A 294 19.35 0.53 -13.54
N LEU A 295 19.88 -0.37 -12.72
CA LEU A 295 19.14 -1.52 -12.21
C LEU A 295 18.67 -1.23 -10.79
N PRO A 296 17.36 -1.07 -10.57
CA PRO A 296 16.83 -0.83 -9.24
C PRO A 296 16.92 -2.10 -8.41
N ALA A 297 17.16 -1.95 -7.12
CA ALA A 297 17.06 -3.04 -6.16
C ALA A 297 15.57 -3.29 -5.89
N VAL A 298 14.97 -4.32 -6.51
CA VAL A 298 13.55 -4.67 -6.31
C VAL A 298 13.45 -6.09 -5.75
N ILE A 299 12.75 -6.25 -4.62
CA ILE A 299 12.53 -7.52 -3.89
C ILE A 299 11.21 -8.19 -4.37
N PRO A 300 11.09 -9.54 -4.33
CA PRO A 300 10.92 -10.44 -5.48
C PRO A 300 9.78 -10.09 -6.47
N PRO A 301 10.02 -10.29 -7.78
CA PRO A 301 9.28 -9.59 -8.81
C PRO A 301 7.93 -10.19 -9.21
N ARG A 302 7.47 -11.31 -8.64
CA ARG A 302 6.29 -12.06 -9.13
C ARG A 302 5.23 -12.24 -8.06
N PHE A 303 3.98 -11.95 -8.41
CA PHE A 303 2.83 -11.99 -7.51
C PHE A 303 1.72 -12.84 -8.11
N ARG A 304 1.06 -13.64 -7.27
CA ARG A 304 -0.17 -14.35 -7.63
C ARG A 304 -1.35 -13.40 -7.43
N LEU A 305 -2.09 -13.16 -8.50
CA LEU A 305 -3.36 -12.42 -8.51
C LEU A 305 -4.56 -13.35 -8.25
N GLY A 306 -4.35 -14.68 -8.33
CA GLY A 306 -5.37 -15.67 -8.03
C GLY A 306 -6.19 -16.03 -9.26
N THR A 307 -7.51 -16.11 -9.11
CA THR A 307 -8.43 -16.47 -10.19
C THR A 307 -9.12 -15.24 -10.73
N LEU A 308 -9.17 -15.07 -12.05
CA LEU A 308 -9.90 -13.99 -12.73
C LEU A 308 -11.06 -14.57 -13.53
N ALA A 309 -12.29 -14.22 -13.12
CA ALA A 309 -13.50 -14.48 -13.91
C ALA A 309 -13.49 -13.68 -15.23
N PRO A 310 -14.34 -14.04 -16.21
CA PRO A 310 -14.46 -13.28 -17.46
C PRO A 310 -14.71 -11.79 -17.21
N GLY A 311 -13.91 -10.93 -17.85
CA GLY A 311 -13.96 -9.47 -17.69
C GLY A 311 -13.41 -8.93 -16.36
N ALA A 312 -13.00 -9.78 -15.42
CA ALA A 312 -12.46 -9.34 -14.15
C ALA A 312 -11.04 -8.75 -14.31
N THR A 313 -10.75 -7.76 -13.46
CA THR A 313 -9.45 -7.08 -13.41
C THR A 313 -8.79 -7.25 -12.05
N ALA A 314 -7.48 -7.41 -12.03
CA ALA A 314 -6.68 -7.29 -10.81
C ALA A 314 -5.52 -6.32 -11.03
N THR A 315 -5.26 -5.47 -10.03
CA THR A 315 -4.21 -4.46 -10.08
C THR A 315 -3.07 -4.83 -9.15
N ARG A 316 -1.83 -4.66 -9.62
CA ARG A 316 -0.62 -4.75 -8.79
C ARG A 316 0.21 -3.50 -8.95
N SER A 317 0.65 -2.92 -7.84
CA SER A 317 1.63 -1.84 -7.80
C SER A 317 2.94 -2.32 -7.18
N TRP A 318 4.04 -1.76 -7.66
CA TRP A 318 5.39 -1.92 -7.12
C TRP A 318 5.96 -0.55 -6.84
N ASP A 319 6.53 -0.37 -5.65
CA ASP A 319 7.43 0.74 -5.39
C ASP A 319 8.84 0.30 -5.81
N VAL A 320 9.45 1.09 -6.68
CA VAL A 320 10.73 0.84 -7.32
C VAL A 320 11.72 1.87 -6.81
N SER A 321 12.80 1.40 -6.18
CA SER A 321 13.88 2.30 -5.77
C SER A 321 14.53 2.91 -7.00
N THR A 322 14.80 4.20 -6.92
CA THR A 322 15.70 4.83 -7.88
C THR A 322 17.13 4.61 -7.42
N THR A 323 18.10 4.93 -8.27
CA THR A 323 19.53 4.89 -7.91
C THR A 323 19.84 5.91 -6.80
N ALA A 324 21.05 5.83 -6.22
CA ALA A 324 21.57 6.84 -5.31
C ALA A 324 21.41 8.27 -5.85
N ARG A 325 21.20 9.22 -4.94
CA ARG A 325 21.00 10.63 -5.26
C ARG A 325 22.14 11.20 -6.13
N GLY A 326 21.77 12.01 -7.13
CA GLY A 326 22.71 12.65 -8.05
C GLY A 326 23.15 11.75 -9.22
N VAL A 327 22.61 10.53 -9.31
CA VAL A 327 22.91 9.61 -10.42
C VAL A 327 21.76 9.64 -11.43
N ALA A 328 22.00 10.21 -12.61
CA ALA A 328 21.06 10.19 -13.72
C ALA A 328 21.21 8.92 -14.58
N GLY A 329 20.14 8.50 -15.25
CA GLY A 329 20.18 7.36 -16.15
C GLY A 329 18.81 6.91 -16.63
N THR A 330 18.71 5.68 -17.13
CA THR A 330 17.44 5.07 -17.57
C THR A 330 17.22 3.71 -16.93
N MET A 331 15.99 3.43 -16.52
CA MET A 331 15.54 2.13 -16.04
C MET A 331 14.59 1.52 -17.06
N ASN A 332 15.01 0.45 -17.74
CA ASN A 332 14.14 -0.28 -18.68
C ASN A 332 13.37 -1.36 -17.91
N TRP A 333 12.05 -1.27 -17.90
CA TRP A 333 11.17 -2.20 -17.23
C TRP A 333 10.41 -3.07 -18.21
N SER A 334 9.99 -4.25 -17.75
CA SER A 334 9.09 -5.12 -18.45
C SER A 334 8.15 -5.80 -17.46
N VAL A 335 6.84 -5.69 -17.70
CA VAL A 335 5.81 -6.38 -16.93
C VAL A 335 5.27 -7.54 -17.75
N GLY A 336 5.28 -8.74 -17.19
CA GLY A 336 4.61 -9.91 -17.77
C GLY A 336 3.43 -10.37 -16.92
N ALA A 337 2.35 -10.83 -17.53
CA ALA A 337 1.28 -11.57 -16.84
C ALA A 337 0.93 -12.86 -17.59
N TRP A 338 0.53 -13.88 -16.83
CA TRP A 338 0.15 -15.20 -17.34
C TRP A 338 -0.71 -15.91 -16.31
N GLY A 339 -1.62 -16.78 -16.73
CA GLY A 339 -2.35 -17.75 -15.90
C GLY A 339 -2.00 -19.19 -16.28
N ALA A 340 -2.63 -20.15 -15.62
CA ALA A 340 -2.38 -21.58 -15.83
C ALA A 340 -2.58 -22.03 -17.29
N THR A 341 -3.53 -21.41 -17.99
CA THR A 341 -4.00 -21.83 -19.32
C THR A 341 -3.82 -20.75 -20.41
N THR A 342 -3.10 -19.66 -20.11
CA THR A 342 -2.93 -18.53 -21.04
C THR A 342 -1.50 -18.45 -21.57
N LEU A 343 -1.32 -17.88 -22.76
CA LEU A 343 -0.01 -17.40 -23.18
C LEU A 343 0.43 -16.16 -22.37
N PRO A 344 1.73 -16.02 -22.06
CA PRO A 344 2.22 -14.87 -21.31
C PRO A 344 2.16 -13.58 -22.16
N VAL A 345 1.52 -12.56 -21.61
CA VAL A 345 1.52 -11.20 -22.19
C VAL A 345 2.59 -10.36 -21.54
N ARG A 346 3.24 -9.50 -22.32
CA ARG A 346 4.32 -8.62 -21.85
C ARG A 346 4.15 -7.19 -22.34
N LYS A 347 4.34 -6.23 -21.45
CA LYS A 347 4.55 -4.82 -21.76
C LYS A 347 5.94 -4.41 -21.29
N SER A 348 6.50 -3.38 -21.91
CA SER A 348 7.81 -2.84 -21.56
C SER A 348 7.82 -1.33 -21.74
N GLY A 349 8.73 -0.66 -21.05
CA GLY A 349 8.94 0.78 -21.18
C GLY A 349 10.20 1.22 -20.45
N THR A 350 10.37 2.54 -20.34
CA THR A 350 11.55 3.16 -19.75
C THR A 350 11.13 4.25 -18.78
N ILE A 351 11.85 4.37 -17.66
CA ILE A 351 11.79 5.50 -16.74
C ILE A 351 13.12 6.24 -16.84
N THR A 352 13.09 7.54 -17.10
CA THR A 352 14.29 8.39 -17.05
C THR A 352 14.51 8.88 -15.63
N VAL A 353 15.69 8.61 -15.07
CA VAL A 353 16.09 9.10 -13.75
C VAL A 353 16.93 10.35 -13.89
N THR A 354 16.55 11.42 -13.18
CA THR A 354 17.27 12.69 -13.16
C THR A 354 18.19 12.79 -11.95
N ASP A 355 19.34 13.44 -12.12
CA ASP A 355 20.29 13.75 -11.05
C ASP A 355 19.76 14.83 -10.10
N ASP A 356 18.95 15.75 -10.60
CA ASP A 356 18.36 16.83 -9.80
C ASP A 356 16.96 16.52 -9.23
N LEU A 357 16.73 17.03 -8.02
CA LEU A 357 15.40 17.07 -7.38
C LEU A 357 14.61 18.26 -7.96
N GLU A 358 13.93 18.01 -9.07
CA GLU A 358 13.06 19.00 -9.70
C GLU A 358 11.61 18.81 -9.27
N ALA A 359 11.14 19.61 -8.31
CA ALA A 359 9.76 19.53 -7.86
C ALA A 359 8.73 19.89 -8.97
N ALA A 360 9.18 20.58 -10.02
CA ALA A 360 8.40 20.84 -11.24
C ALA A 360 8.10 19.58 -12.06
N ALA A 361 8.86 18.50 -11.88
CA ALA A 361 8.59 17.20 -12.48
C ALA A 361 7.42 16.46 -11.78
N GLY A 362 6.94 16.96 -10.64
CA GLY A 362 5.79 16.41 -9.93
C GLY A 362 4.47 16.58 -10.67
N GLY A 363 3.41 15.99 -10.12
CA GLY A 363 2.05 16.15 -10.63
C GLY A 363 1.45 17.52 -10.30
N ASP A 364 0.22 17.74 -10.75
CA ASP A 364 -0.44 19.05 -10.71
C ASP A 364 -0.57 19.63 -9.29
N LEU A 365 -0.77 18.76 -8.29
CA LEU A 365 -0.78 19.14 -6.88
C LEU A 365 0.53 19.84 -6.49
N LEU A 366 1.67 19.19 -6.72
CA LEU A 366 2.98 19.71 -6.32
C LEU A 366 3.43 20.88 -7.21
N LYS A 367 3.08 20.88 -8.50
CA LYS A 367 3.29 22.03 -9.39
C LYS A 367 2.57 23.28 -8.87
N GLY A 368 1.34 23.15 -8.40
CA GLY A 368 0.60 24.26 -7.78
C GLY A 368 1.29 24.83 -6.53
N ILE A 369 1.92 23.97 -5.73
CA ILE A 369 2.66 24.36 -4.52
C ILE A 369 3.96 25.08 -4.89
N THR A 370 4.74 24.51 -5.80
CA THR A 370 6.09 24.97 -6.15
C THR A 370 6.11 26.21 -7.03
N THR A 371 5.03 26.48 -7.78
CA THR A 371 4.86 27.71 -8.58
C THR A 371 4.23 28.86 -7.82
N SER A 372 3.82 28.63 -6.57
CA SER A 372 3.21 29.66 -5.71
C SER A 372 4.22 30.73 -5.29
N ASP A 373 3.73 31.96 -5.10
CA ASP A 373 4.49 33.06 -4.48
C ASP A 373 4.52 32.95 -2.95
N HIS A 374 3.78 32.01 -2.36
CA HIS A 374 3.68 31.80 -0.92
C HIS A 374 4.67 30.73 -0.45
N PRO A 375 5.24 30.87 0.76
CA PRO A 375 6.19 29.89 1.30
C PRO A 375 5.49 28.56 1.61
N ALA A 376 6.21 27.44 1.55
CA ALA A 376 5.73 26.21 2.17
C ALA A 376 5.88 26.29 3.69
N LEU A 377 5.09 25.50 4.42
CA LEU A 377 5.23 25.36 5.87
C LEU A 377 5.40 23.89 6.23
N VAL A 378 6.32 23.60 7.14
CA VAL A 378 6.52 22.27 7.71
C VAL A 378 6.24 22.30 9.21
N MET A 379 5.47 21.32 9.68
CA MET A 379 5.07 21.14 11.07
C MET A 379 5.09 19.65 11.44
N GLY A 380 4.93 19.30 12.70
CA GLY A 380 4.96 17.91 13.17
C GLY A 380 6.09 17.62 14.14
N ASP A 381 6.56 16.39 14.11
CA ASP A 381 7.60 15.86 15.01
C ASP A 381 9.03 15.93 14.42
N SER A 382 9.94 15.12 14.96
CA SER A 382 11.37 15.08 14.63
C SER A 382 11.66 14.78 13.15
N PHE A 383 10.85 13.94 12.50
CA PHE A 383 10.99 13.62 11.07
C PHE A 383 10.66 14.82 10.18
N SER A 384 9.90 15.79 10.70
CA SER A 384 9.59 17.06 10.02
C SER A 384 10.46 18.23 10.47
N SER A 385 10.96 18.22 11.70
CA SER A 385 11.90 19.25 12.16
C SER A 385 13.21 19.17 11.39
N GLY A 386 13.69 17.95 11.12
CA GLY A 386 15.00 17.70 10.52
C GLY A 386 16.01 17.10 11.49
N GLU A 387 15.55 16.49 12.58
CA GLU A 387 16.37 15.64 13.44
C GLU A 387 17.16 14.64 12.60
N GLY A 388 18.44 14.43 12.93
CA GLY A 388 19.31 13.53 12.20
C GLY A 388 20.06 14.16 11.01
N THR A 389 19.69 15.38 10.59
CA THR A 389 20.45 16.14 9.58
C THR A 389 21.79 16.66 10.10
N ARG A 390 21.94 16.84 11.43
CA ARG A 390 23.09 17.49 12.09
C ARG A 390 23.37 18.93 11.64
N GLN A 391 22.40 19.56 10.97
CA GLN A 391 22.49 20.91 10.43
C GLN A 391 21.32 21.73 10.96
N TYR A 392 21.36 22.04 12.26
CA TYR A 392 20.26 22.69 12.96
C TYR A 392 20.37 24.21 12.87
N LEU A 393 19.22 24.86 12.80
CA LEU A 393 19.08 26.31 12.88
C LEU A 393 19.58 26.80 14.25
N GLY A 394 20.14 28.01 14.27
CA GLY A 394 20.64 28.62 15.51
C GLY A 394 19.52 29.02 16.49
N LYS A 395 19.95 29.53 17.66
CA LYS A 395 19.05 30.03 18.71
C LYS A 395 18.11 31.13 18.21
N ASP A 396 16.82 30.99 18.51
CA ASP A 396 15.79 32.00 18.30
C ASP A 396 14.75 31.98 19.44
N ASN A 397 13.74 32.85 19.33
CA ASN A 397 12.66 32.96 20.32
C ASN A 397 11.65 31.79 20.27
N ASP A 398 11.72 30.94 19.25
CA ASP A 398 10.85 29.79 19.05
C ASP A 398 11.62 28.46 19.24
N HIS A 399 12.81 28.54 19.86
CA HIS A 399 13.70 27.43 20.23
C HIS A 399 14.09 26.50 19.07
N SER A 400 14.35 27.05 17.87
CA SER A 400 14.66 26.27 16.67
C SER A 400 15.85 25.30 16.83
N GLU A 401 16.92 25.71 17.53
CA GLU A 401 18.05 24.83 17.86
C GLU A 401 17.62 23.61 18.69
N LEU A 402 16.78 23.81 19.70
CA LEU A 402 16.37 22.76 20.66
C LEU A 402 15.24 21.88 20.11
N CYS A 403 14.46 22.41 19.17
CA CYS A 403 13.53 21.63 18.35
C CYS A 403 14.22 20.82 17.25
N HIS A 404 15.55 20.93 17.12
CA HIS A 404 16.35 20.36 16.03
C HIS A 404 15.76 20.66 14.65
N ARG A 405 15.34 21.91 14.45
CA ARG A 405 14.85 22.37 13.15
C ARG A 405 16.03 22.54 12.21
N SER A 406 15.94 21.96 11.02
CA SER A 406 16.95 22.08 9.98
C SER A 406 16.39 22.79 8.75
N ASP A 407 17.26 23.49 8.02
CA ASP A 407 17.01 23.98 6.66
C ASP A 407 17.39 22.96 5.58
N THR A 408 17.84 21.76 5.97
CA THR A 408 18.12 20.62 5.07
C THR A 408 17.12 19.48 5.19
N GLN A 409 16.00 19.68 5.91
CA GLN A 409 14.90 18.72 5.95
C GLN A 409 14.15 18.63 4.60
N TYR A 410 13.31 17.60 4.45
CA TYR A 410 12.74 17.17 3.17
C TYR A 410 11.98 18.26 2.40
N VAL A 411 11.22 19.14 3.07
CA VAL A 411 10.50 20.26 2.42
C VAL A 411 11.46 21.34 1.95
N SER A 412 12.51 21.65 2.72
CA SER A 412 13.53 22.62 2.29
C SER A 412 14.26 22.14 1.05
N GLN A 413 14.57 20.83 0.99
CA GLN A 413 15.14 20.22 -0.22
C GLN A 413 14.14 20.24 -1.39
N LEU A 414 12.87 19.89 -1.14
CA LEU A 414 11.79 19.90 -2.15
C LEU A 414 11.57 21.30 -2.76
N MET A 415 11.64 22.34 -1.93
CA MET A 415 11.37 23.73 -2.33
C MET A 415 12.61 24.45 -2.89
N ALA A 416 13.77 23.81 -2.95
CA ALA A 416 15.02 24.44 -3.41
C ALA A 416 14.95 24.98 -4.86
N THR A 417 14.13 24.34 -5.70
CA THR A 417 13.88 24.70 -7.11
C THR A 417 12.53 25.40 -7.33
N ALA A 418 11.74 25.60 -6.27
CA ALA A 418 10.45 26.27 -6.34
C ALA A 418 10.60 27.79 -6.62
N LYS A 419 9.52 28.40 -7.09
CA LYS A 419 9.43 29.85 -7.32
C LYS A 419 9.68 30.63 -6.02
N ASN A 420 9.02 30.23 -4.95
CA ASN A 420 9.31 30.69 -3.59
C ASN A 420 9.99 29.56 -2.80
N LYS A 421 11.29 29.74 -2.53
CA LYS A 421 12.14 28.75 -1.86
C LYS A 421 12.02 28.79 -0.33
N ASN A 422 11.34 29.79 0.22
CA ASN A 422 11.25 29.94 1.66
C ASN A 422 10.34 28.86 2.25
N VAL A 423 10.86 28.20 3.30
CA VAL A 423 10.12 27.23 4.10
C VAL A 423 10.00 27.75 5.52
N THR A 424 8.79 27.78 6.05
CA THR A 424 8.54 28.09 7.46
C THR A 424 8.54 26.78 8.25
N ASN A 425 9.59 26.52 9.03
CA ASN A 425 9.69 25.31 9.86
C ASN A 425 9.22 25.61 11.28
N ILE A 426 8.09 25.01 11.67
CA ILE A 426 7.52 25.10 13.03
C ILE A 426 7.43 23.72 13.71
N ALA A 427 7.92 22.67 13.06
CA ALA A 427 7.99 21.32 13.63
C ALA A 427 8.94 21.31 14.85
N CYS A 428 8.81 20.31 15.72
CA CYS A 428 9.69 20.19 16.87
C CYS A 428 9.95 18.72 17.21
N SER A 429 11.22 18.38 17.45
CA SER A 429 11.61 17.05 17.88
C SER A 429 10.91 16.65 19.19
N GLY A 430 10.51 15.39 19.30
CA GLY A 430 9.75 14.85 20.43
C GLY A 430 8.27 15.26 20.51
N ALA A 431 7.74 15.99 19.52
CA ALA A 431 6.34 16.41 19.56
C ALA A 431 5.36 15.21 19.47
N ILE A 432 4.32 15.23 20.29
CA ILE A 432 3.16 14.33 20.27
C ILE A 432 1.90 15.09 19.83
N MET A 433 0.76 14.39 19.66
CA MET A 433 -0.48 14.99 19.15
C MET A 433 -0.92 16.24 19.93
N VAL A 434 -0.77 16.26 21.25
CA VAL A 434 -1.18 17.42 22.07
C VAL A 434 -0.35 18.67 21.80
N ASP A 435 0.90 18.52 21.35
CA ASP A 435 1.80 19.66 21.04
C ASP A 435 1.36 20.42 19.77
N LEU A 436 0.42 19.86 19.01
CA LEU A 436 -0.25 20.59 17.94
C LEU A 436 -1.09 21.75 18.47
N ILE A 437 -1.65 21.65 19.67
CA ILE A 437 -2.53 22.66 20.27
C ILE A 437 -1.99 23.25 21.57
N SER A 438 -1.05 22.58 22.23
CA SER A 438 -0.42 23.04 23.47
C SER A 438 1.07 23.28 23.24
N PRO A 439 1.70 24.17 24.02
CA PRO A 439 3.14 24.28 23.98
C PRO A 439 3.78 22.97 24.46
N GLN A 440 4.78 22.50 23.72
CA GLN A 440 5.60 21.37 24.13
C GLN A 440 6.34 21.72 25.43
N LEU A 441 6.05 20.93 26.48
CA LEU A 441 6.65 21.05 27.79
C LEU A 441 7.89 20.15 27.88
N PRO A 442 8.92 20.54 28.62
CA PRO A 442 10.10 19.73 28.74
C PRO A 442 9.95 18.60 29.76
N ASP A 443 10.37 17.40 29.37
CA ASP A 443 10.41 16.24 30.26
C ASP A 443 11.69 16.13 31.12
N LYS A 444 12.75 16.92 30.87
CA LYS A 444 13.96 16.97 31.73
C LYS A 444 14.95 18.12 31.45
N GLU A 445 14.66 19.03 30.52
CA GLU A 445 15.62 20.02 30.02
C GLU A 445 14.97 21.40 29.73
N PRO A 446 15.66 22.55 29.74
CA PRO A 446 15.01 23.86 29.94
C PRO A 446 14.23 24.47 28.75
N TRP A 447 13.95 23.74 27.67
CA TRP A 447 13.25 24.27 26.49
C TRP A 447 11.73 24.15 26.58
N ARG A 448 11.05 25.28 26.70
CA ARG A 448 9.59 25.39 26.54
C ARG A 448 9.32 26.05 25.20
N THR A 449 8.60 25.40 24.30
CA THR A 449 7.99 26.17 23.21
C THR A 449 6.93 27.11 23.82
N SER A 450 6.71 28.25 23.19
CA SER A 450 5.79 29.26 23.73
C SER A 450 4.33 29.03 23.34
N LYS A 451 4.08 28.14 22.36
CA LYS A 451 2.81 27.96 21.65
C LYS A 451 2.73 26.55 21.10
N GLY A 452 1.51 26.01 20.94
CA GLY A 452 1.29 24.85 20.10
C GLY A 452 1.46 25.17 18.62
N GLN A 453 1.71 24.15 17.81
CA GLN A 453 2.08 24.33 16.41
C GLN A 453 0.93 24.92 15.56
N ILE A 454 -0.34 24.63 15.87
CA ILE A 454 -1.48 25.22 15.16
C ILE A 454 -1.58 26.73 15.44
N GLN A 455 -1.26 27.19 16.66
CA GLN A 455 -1.18 28.65 16.92
C GLN A 455 -0.01 29.30 16.19
N MET A 456 1.11 28.60 16.03
CA MET A 456 2.23 29.07 15.21
C MET A 456 1.83 29.16 13.73
N LEU A 457 1.13 28.15 13.21
CA LEU A 457 0.56 28.15 11.86
C LEU A 457 -0.43 29.30 11.68
N ASP A 458 -1.30 29.58 12.66
CA ASP A 458 -2.27 30.68 12.59
C ASP A 458 -1.58 32.03 12.35
N LYS A 459 -0.50 32.29 13.10
CA LYS A 459 0.31 33.51 13.03
C LYS A 459 1.27 33.56 11.84
N ALA A 460 1.55 32.43 11.21
CA ALA A 460 2.42 32.36 10.04
C ALA A 460 1.79 33.04 8.81
N LYS A 461 2.64 33.42 7.85
CA LYS A 461 2.19 33.86 6.52
C LYS A 461 1.35 32.75 5.87
N ALA A 462 0.46 33.13 4.95
CA ALA A 462 -0.33 32.17 4.19
C ALA A 462 0.60 31.16 3.49
N PRO A 463 0.52 29.85 3.80
CA PRO A 463 1.41 28.87 3.18
C PRO A 463 0.88 28.45 1.81
N SER A 464 1.76 27.98 0.91
CA SER A 464 1.38 27.30 -0.33
C SER A 464 0.88 25.87 -0.08
N ALA A 465 1.44 25.20 0.92
CA ALA A 465 1.01 23.91 1.48
C ALA A 465 1.56 23.74 2.90
N VAL A 466 0.98 22.82 3.65
CA VAL A 466 1.51 22.35 4.93
C VAL A 466 1.99 20.92 4.76
N PHE A 467 3.23 20.64 5.15
CA PHE A 467 3.80 19.29 5.19
C PHE A 467 3.99 18.87 6.65
N MET A 468 3.73 17.59 6.97
CA MET A 468 3.91 17.12 8.34
C MET A 468 4.07 15.62 8.54
N THR A 469 4.68 15.27 9.67
CA THR A 469 4.71 13.94 10.30
C THR A 469 4.15 14.04 11.71
N MET A 470 3.37 13.06 12.17
CA MET A 470 2.86 13.00 13.54
C MET A 470 2.47 11.57 13.91
N GLY A 471 2.73 11.17 15.16
CA GLY A 471 2.28 9.90 15.73
C GLY A 471 3.41 8.95 16.15
N GLY A 472 4.63 9.12 15.67
CA GLY A 472 5.78 8.27 16.05
C GLY A 472 6.07 8.32 17.55
N ASN A 473 6.04 9.51 18.14
CA ASN A 473 6.23 9.71 19.58
C ASN A 473 5.02 9.20 20.40
N ASP A 474 3.80 9.36 19.87
CA ASP A 474 2.55 8.90 20.52
C ASP A 474 2.49 7.37 20.67
N ILE A 475 3.21 6.62 19.83
CA ILE A 475 3.34 5.16 19.93
C ILE A 475 4.60 4.70 20.69
N SER A 476 5.33 5.62 21.31
CA SER A 476 6.64 5.32 21.92
C SER A 476 7.65 4.70 20.96
N PHE A 477 7.69 5.15 19.70
CA PHE A 477 8.64 4.58 18.73
C PHE A 477 10.10 4.79 19.13
N GLY A 478 10.43 5.94 19.74
CA GLY A 478 11.78 6.19 20.27
C GLY A 478 12.24 5.13 21.28
N PRO A 479 11.51 4.92 22.39
CA PRO A 479 11.79 3.82 23.33
C PRO A 479 11.86 2.43 22.69
N LEU A 480 10.98 2.12 21.73
CA LEU A 480 11.03 0.88 20.96
C LEU A 480 12.36 0.75 20.19
N ALA A 481 12.71 1.76 19.39
CA ALA A 481 13.91 1.77 18.58
C ALA A 481 15.17 1.67 19.45
N THR A 482 15.24 2.42 20.55
CA THR A 482 16.33 2.31 21.51
C THR A 482 16.41 0.91 22.09
N SER A 483 15.29 0.34 22.56
CA SER A 483 15.28 -1.01 23.12
C SER A 483 15.78 -2.05 22.12
N CYS A 484 15.31 -2.03 20.88
CA CYS A 484 15.72 -3.01 19.88
C CYS A 484 17.18 -2.85 19.43
N ILE A 485 17.64 -1.61 19.20
CA ILE A 485 18.93 -1.35 18.54
C ILE A 485 20.10 -1.38 19.52
N THR A 486 19.84 -1.14 20.80
CA THR A 486 20.89 -0.89 21.81
C THR A 486 20.93 -1.95 22.91
N SER A 487 19.98 -2.89 22.91
CA SER A 487 20.04 -4.05 23.80
C SER A 487 21.13 -5.03 23.36
N ILE A 488 22.05 -5.35 24.26
CA ILE A 488 23.01 -6.43 24.03
C ILE A 488 22.22 -7.76 24.03
N PRO A 489 22.38 -8.62 23.02
CA PRO A 489 21.81 -9.97 23.06
C PRO A 489 22.38 -10.73 24.27
N VAL A 490 21.59 -10.85 25.34
CA VAL A 490 21.94 -11.70 26.49
C VAL A 490 21.37 -13.09 26.21
N PRO A 491 22.17 -14.16 26.21
CA PRO A 491 21.67 -15.52 25.99
C PRO A 491 20.54 -15.86 26.98
N GLY A 492 19.31 -16.02 26.46
CA GLY A 492 18.11 -16.35 27.23
C GLY A 492 17.29 -15.17 27.75
N ALA A 493 17.64 -13.93 27.42
CA ALA A 493 16.77 -12.77 27.63
C ALA A 493 15.85 -12.57 26.40
N PRO A 494 14.57 -12.16 26.60
CA PRO A 494 13.67 -11.84 25.50
C PRO A 494 14.17 -10.64 24.69
N GLY A 495 14.00 -10.68 23.37
CA GLY A 495 14.23 -9.55 22.46
C GLY A 495 13.19 -8.45 22.64
N CYS A 496 13.38 -7.29 21.99
CA CYS A 496 12.42 -6.18 22.11
C CYS A 496 11.02 -6.52 21.56
N ASP A 497 10.93 -7.51 20.69
CA ASP A 497 9.70 -8.04 20.10
C ASP A 497 8.89 -8.90 21.08
N GLU A 498 9.55 -9.45 22.10
CA GLU A 498 8.97 -10.26 23.18
C GLU A 498 8.71 -9.44 24.46
N ASP A 499 9.13 -8.16 24.52
CA ASP A 499 8.91 -7.29 25.67
C ASP A 499 7.44 -6.84 25.78
N GLU A 500 6.72 -7.37 26.78
CA GLU A 500 5.30 -7.10 27.00
C GLU A 500 5.03 -5.62 27.32
N GLU A 501 5.94 -4.91 28.00
CA GLU A 501 5.76 -3.50 28.34
C GLU A 501 5.88 -2.61 27.10
N ILE A 502 6.86 -2.89 26.22
CA ILE A 502 7.05 -2.18 24.96
C ILE A 502 5.85 -2.41 24.04
N ARG A 503 5.43 -3.67 23.88
CA ARG A 503 4.24 -4.03 23.08
C ARG A 503 2.99 -3.34 23.59
N LYS A 504 2.80 -3.31 24.91
CA LYS A 504 1.67 -2.60 25.51
C LYS A 504 1.73 -1.10 25.23
N SER A 505 2.90 -0.47 25.37
CA SER A 505 3.06 0.96 25.11
C SER A 505 2.73 1.32 23.64
N VAL A 506 3.25 0.53 22.69
CA VAL A 506 2.96 0.70 21.26
C VAL A 506 1.46 0.56 21.00
N ASN A 507 0.82 -0.50 21.50
CA ASN A 507 -0.62 -0.73 21.31
C ASN A 507 -1.47 0.38 21.94
N ASP A 508 -1.15 0.81 23.16
CA ASP A 508 -1.86 1.90 23.83
C ASP A 508 -1.70 3.22 23.06
N GLY A 509 -0.53 3.47 22.50
CA GLY A 509 -0.25 4.62 21.64
C GLY A 509 -1.01 4.59 20.31
N MET A 510 -1.13 3.42 19.67
CA MET A 510 -1.95 3.27 18.45
C MET A 510 -3.42 3.66 18.71
N VAL A 511 -3.92 3.42 19.93
CA VAL A 511 -5.26 3.86 20.36
C VAL A 511 -5.32 5.38 20.59
N VAL A 512 -4.21 6.03 21.00
CA VAL A 512 -4.14 7.51 21.13
C VAL A 512 -4.33 8.20 19.78
N LEU A 513 -3.83 7.59 18.70
CA LEU A 513 -3.95 8.15 17.35
C LEU A 513 -5.39 8.23 16.83
N ASN A 514 -6.37 7.62 17.53
CA ASN A 514 -7.78 7.83 17.23
C ASN A 514 -8.15 9.31 17.45
N GLY A 515 -8.56 10.01 16.40
CA GLY A 515 -8.90 11.43 16.46
C GLY A 515 -7.84 12.36 15.88
N LEU A 516 -6.78 11.81 15.26
CA LEU A 516 -5.78 12.57 14.53
C LEU A 516 -6.41 13.32 13.34
N ASP A 517 -7.47 12.77 12.75
CA ASP A 517 -8.32 13.39 11.72
C ASP A 517 -8.81 14.80 12.12
N ARG A 518 -9.13 15.00 13.41
CA ARG A 518 -9.58 16.29 13.93
C ARG A 518 -8.46 17.32 13.85
N TYR A 519 -7.23 16.93 14.15
CA TYR A 519 -6.08 17.82 14.06
C TYR A 519 -5.78 18.15 12.60
N TYR A 520 -5.80 17.18 11.70
CA TYR A 520 -5.64 17.43 10.25
C TYR A 520 -6.70 18.39 9.71
N THR A 521 -7.96 18.18 10.08
CA THR A 521 -9.07 19.07 9.71
C THR A 521 -8.83 20.51 10.21
N ASN A 522 -8.36 20.67 11.45
CA ASN A 522 -8.08 21.99 12.02
C ASN A 522 -6.84 22.65 11.39
N ILE A 523 -5.77 21.90 11.11
CA ILE A 523 -4.58 22.37 10.39
C ILE A 523 -4.99 22.89 9.01
N PHE A 524 -5.77 22.09 8.26
CA PHE A 524 -6.27 22.46 6.95
C PHE A 524 -7.09 23.77 7.00
N ARG A 525 -7.99 23.92 7.98
CA ARG A 525 -8.77 25.15 8.18
C ARG A 525 -7.90 26.34 8.54
N THR A 526 -6.94 26.18 9.45
CA THR A 526 -6.06 27.28 9.89
C THR A 526 -5.12 27.74 8.77
N ALA A 527 -4.64 26.81 7.92
CA ALA A 527 -3.89 27.14 6.72
C ALA A 527 -4.76 27.84 5.65
N ASN A 528 -6.07 27.57 5.66
CA ASN A 528 -7.07 28.07 4.71
C ASN A 528 -8.12 29.01 5.32
N SER A 529 -7.73 29.76 6.36
CA SER A 529 -8.59 30.83 6.88
C SER A 529 -8.90 31.85 5.77
N ASN A 530 -10.03 32.57 5.89
CA ASN A 530 -10.46 33.54 4.88
C ASN A 530 -9.34 34.54 4.51
N GLY A 531 -8.59 35.03 5.50
CA GLY A 531 -7.45 35.91 5.28
C GLY A 531 -6.34 35.27 4.44
N LYS A 532 -5.96 34.03 4.76
CA LYS A 532 -4.89 33.30 4.04
C LYS A 532 -5.32 32.89 2.63
N ARG A 533 -6.57 32.45 2.46
CA ARG A 533 -7.13 32.17 1.12
C ARG A 533 -7.21 33.43 0.27
N ASN A 534 -7.65 34.55 0.83
CA ASN A 534 -7.67 35.83 0.10
C ASN A 534 -6.26 36.26 -0.31
N ALA A 535 -5.26 36.08 0.57
CA ALA A 535 -3.85 36.31 0.22
C ALA A 535 -3.35 35.42 -0.93
N ARG A 536 -3.94 34.24 -1.10
CA ARG A 536 -3.71 33.30 -2.22
C ARG A 536 -4.72 33.44 -3.37
N LYS A 537 -5.50 34.52 -3.43
CA LYS A 537 -6.53 34.76 -4.46
C LYS A 537 -7.56 33.61 -4.57
N GLY A 538 -7.92 33.03 -3.43
CA GLY A 538 -8.90 31.94 -3.31
C GLY A 538 -8.30 30.54 -3.36
N ALA A 539 -7.02 30.38 -3.72
CA ALA A 539 -6.37 29.07 -3.81
C ALA A 539 -6.24 28.40 -2.43
N VAL A 540 -6.50 27.10 -2.43
CA VAL A 540 -6.45 26.22 -1.25
C VAL A 540 -5.02 25.70 -1.08
N ALA A 541 -4.52 25.76 0.16
CA ALA A 541 -3.26 25.16 0.56
C ALA A 541 -3.52 23.75 1.10
N PRO A 542 -3.08 22.68 0.43
CA PRO A 542 -3.28 21.32 0.90
C PRO A 542 -2.44 21.01 2.14
N VAL A 543 -2.83 19.97 2.87
CA VAL A 543 -2.00 19.36 3.93
C VAL A 543 -1.47 18.03 3.40
N ILE A 544 -0.15 17.83 3.47
CA ILE A 544 0.54 16.64 2.99
C ILE A 544 1.17 15.96 4.20
N VAL A 545 0.55 14.87 4.62
CA VAL A 545 1.04 14.00 5.69
C VAL A 545 2.02 13.01 5.09
N VAL A 546 3.26 13.04 5.57
CA VAL A 546 4.35 12.20 5.08
C VAL A 546 4.37 10.90 5.89
N ALA A 547 4.47 9.76 5.20
CA ALA A 547 4.59 8.46 5.87
C ALA A 547 5.98 8.32 6.50
N TYR A 548 6.06 7.67 7.67
CA TYR A 548 7.34 7.32 8.27
C TYR A 548 8.03 6.25 7.42
N PRO A 549 9.29 6.44 7.02
CA PRO A 549 10.02 5.45 6.23
C PRO A 549 10.33 4.19 7.06
N GLU A 550 10.30 3.01 6.44
CA GLU A 550 10.87 1.79 7.01
C GLU A 550 12.39 1.94 7.08
N VAL A 551 12.91 2.04 8.31
CA VAL A 551 14.35 2.26 8.56
C VAL A 551 15.16 0.96 8.58
N THR A 552 14.49 -0.19 8.73
CA THR A 552 15.10 -1.51 8.73
C THR A 552 14.70 -2.29 7.47
N PRO A 553 15.53 -3.23 6.99
CA PRO A 553 15.23 -4.01 5.80
C PRO A 553 14.16 -5.07 6.11
N PRO A 554 13.56 -5.69 5.07
CA PRO A 554 12.62 -6.79 5.29
C PRO A 554 13.30 -7.92 6.07
N SER A 555 12.56 -8.61 6.92
CA SER A 555 13.11 -9.69 7.76
C SER A 555 13.76 -10.83 6.97
N SER A 556 13.41 -11.01 5.69
CA SER A 556 14.13 -11.92 4.78
C SER A 556 15.62 -11.56 4.56
N ARG A 557 16.01 -10.31 4.84
CA ARG A 557 17.38 -9.79 4.82
C ARG A 557 18.04 -9.73 6.20
N ALA A 558 17.45 -10.33 7.24
CA ALA A 558 17.96 -10.30 8.61
C ALA A 558 19.44 -10.69 8.74
N ARG A 559 19.91 -11.67 7.94
CA ARG A 559 21.33 -12.08 7.92
C ARG A 559 22.30 -10.95 7.59
N GLY A 560 21.85 -9.92 6.88
CA GLY A 560 22.63 -8.72 6.56
C GLY A 560 22.48 -7.58 7.55
N CYS A 561 21.74 -7.78 8.66
CA CYS A 561 21.58 -6.78 9.73
C CYS A 561 22.16 -7.24 11.09
N THR A 562 22.87 -8.37 11.14
CA THR A 562 23.43 -8.92 12.39
C THR A 562 24.47 -8.01 13.03
N GLN A 563 25.07 -7.10 12.27
CA GLN A 563 26.03 -6.10 12.77
C GLN A 563 25.40 -5.09 13.73
N ILE A 564 24.07 -4.88 13.69
CA ILE A 564 23.33 -4.02 14.62
C ILE A 564 22.67 -4.86 15.74
N GLY A 565 22.82 -6.19 15.69
CA GLY A 565 22.26 -7.10 16.70
C GLY A 565 20.80 -7.48 16.50
N LEU A 566 20.12 -6.92 15.48
CA LEU A 566 18.71 -7.20 15.21
C LEU A 566 18.52 -8.58 14.57
N ASP A 567 17.62 -9.37 15.12
CA ASP A 567 17.25 -10.67 14.57
C ASP A 567 16.00 -10.64 13.67
N TYR A 568 15.54 -11.81 13.24
CA TYR A 568 14.36 -11.92 12.37
C TYR A 568 13.07 -11.44 13.07
N GLY A 569 12.90 -11.75 14.35
CA GLY A 569 11.73 -11.39 15.15
C GLY A 569 11.65 -9.88 15.37
N GLU A 570 12.76 -9.28 15.80
CA GLU A 570 12.88 -7.84 16.02
C GLU A 570 12.68 -7.03 14.73
N LEU A 571 13.31 -7.45 13.62
CA LEU A 571 13.09 -6.80 12.32
C LEU A 571 11.65 -6.92 11.84
N THR A 572 11.00 -8.05 12.08
CA THR A 572 9.58 -8.23 11.73
C THR A 572 8.73 -7.27 12.56
N TYR A 573 8.96 -7.23 13.87
CA TYR A 573 8.18 -6.40 14.78
C TYR A 573 8.33 -4.90 14.54
N ILE A 574 9.55 -4.40 14.32
CA ILE A 574 9.81 -2.98 13.99
C ILE A 574 9.07 -2.60 12.70
N ASN A 575 9.24 -3.39 11.64
CA ASN A 575 8.62 -3.11 10.34
C ASN A 575 7.09 -3.19 10.41
N GLU A 576 6.53 -4.18 11.09
CA GLU A 576 5.08 -4.28 11.30
C GLU A 576 4.55 -3.10 12.10
N THR A 577 5.28 -2.62 13.10
CA THR A 577 4.92 -1.44 13.89
C THR A 577 4.87 -0.18 13.03
N VAL A 578 5.90 0.06 12.20
CA VAL A 578 5.93 1.22 11.27
C VAL A 578 4.81 1.13 10.24
N ARG A 579 4.54 -0.06 9.69
CA ARG A 579 3.42 -0.28 8.74
C ARG A 579 2.06 -0.08 9.39
N ALA A 580 1.88 -0.53 10.63
CA ALA A 580 0.65 -0.32 11.40
C ALA A 580 0.45 1.17 11.71
N LEU A 581 1.51 1.89 12.10
CA LEU A 581 1.48 3.34 12.30
C LEU A 581 1.06 4.07 11.03
N ASN A 582 1.73 3.80 9.90
CA ASN A 582 1.41 4.41 8.61
C ASN A 582 0.00 4.07 8.14
N THR A 583 -0.49 2.85 8.40
CA THR A 583 -1.88 2.46 8.10
C THR A 583 -2.85 3.29 8.93
N LYS A 584 -2.61 3.42 10.24
CA LYS A 584 -3.44 4.21 11.14
C LYS A 584 -3.48 5.69 10.72
N ILE A 585 -2.32 6.28 10.39
CA ILE A 585 -2.24 7.67 9.92
C ILE A 585 -3.01 7.84 8.61
N ARG A 586 -2.86 6.92 7.65
CA ARG A 586 -3.59 6.96 6.38
C ARG A 586 -5.11 6.92 6.60
N ASP A 587 -5.57 6.09 7.52
CA ASP A 587 -7.00 5.99 7.83
C ASP A 587 -7.53 7.31 8.43
N GLU A 588 -6.77 7.96 9.31
CA GLU A 588 -7.12 9.28 9.87
C GLU A 588 -7.06 10.42 8.82
N VAL A 589 -6.15 10.32 7.84
CA VAL A 589 -6.13 11.22 6.68
C VAL A 589 -7.39 11.05 5.83
N ASN A 590 -7.80 9.80 5.56
CA ASN A 590 -9.02 9.51 4.80
C ASN A 590 -10.27 10.04 5.52
N GLU A 591 -10.34 9.90 6.85
CA GLU A 591 -11.41 10.50 7.67
C GLU A 591 -11.46 12.03 7.56
N ALA A 592 -10.30 12.70 7.53
CA ALA A 592 -10.24 14.15 7.32
C ALA A 592 -10.64 14.55 5.88
N TRP A 593 -10.28 13.73 4.89
CA TRP A 593 -10.66 13.88 3.50
C TRP A 593 -12.17 13.79 3.29
N ASP A 594 -12.80 12.77 3.89
CA ASP A 594 -14.25 12.55 3.82
C ASP A 594 -15.04 13.70 4.48
N LYS A 595 -14.42 14.43 5.40
CA LYS A 595 -14.95 15.67 6.01
C LYS A 595 -14.75 16.92 5.14
N GLY A 596 -14.21 16.77 3.95
CA GLY A 596 -13.99 17.85 2.97
C GLY A 596 -12.65 18.57 3.11
N SER A 597 -11.70 18.04 3.88
CA SER A 597 -10.37 18.64 4.02
C SER A 597 -9.42 18.12 2.94
N GLU A 598 -8.73 19.00 2.21
CA GLU A 598 -7.73 18.60 1.20
C GLU A 598 -6.42 18.17 1.91
N VAL A 599 -6.48 16.99 2.54
CA VAL A 599 -5.41 16.34 3.31
C VAL A 599 -5.01 15.06 2.58
N TYR A 600 -3.73 14.88 2.35
CA TYR A 600 -3.19 13.77 1.59
C TYR A 600 -2.17 12.97 2.40
N PHE A 601 -2.07 11.67 2.11
CA PHE A 601 -1.04 10.80 2.67
C PHE A 601 -0.02 10.43 1.59
N ALA A 602 1.22 10.90 1.73
CA ALA A 602 2.31 10.64 0.80
C ALA A 602 2.89 9.22 1.00
N SER A 603 2.20 8.22 0.48
CA SER A 603 2.46 6.80 0.78
C SER A 603 3.82 6.28 0.31
N THR A 604 4.36 6.79 -0.81
CA THR A 604 5.65 6.33 -1.36
C THR A 604 6.81 6.61 -0.41
N THR A 605 6.68 7.57 0.50
CA THR A 605 7.76 7.90 1.46
C THR A 605 7.97 6.80 2.49
N ALA A 606 6.99 5.92 2.70
CA ALA A 606 7.13 4.77 3.60
C ALA A 606 8.26 3.82 3.17
N ASN A 607 8.51 3.74 1.86
CA ASN A 607 9.55 2.89 1.29
C ASN A 607 10.78 3.69 0.84
N ALA A 608 10.92 4.96 1.23
CA ALA A 608 11.98 5.85 0.72
C ALA A 608 13.40 5.32 0.93
N PHE A 609 13.62 4.45 1.92
CA PHE A 609 14.94 3.89 2.26
C PHE A 609 15.10 2.45 1.76
N MET A 610 14.07 1.92 1.13
CA MET A 610 14.02 0.52 0.72
C MET A 610 14.46 0.34 -0.73
N PRO A 611 15.05 -0.83 -1.05
CA PRO A 611 15.47 -1.87 -0.11
C PRO A 611 16.91 -1.70 0.41
N ASP A 612 17.70 -0.75 -0.11
CA ASP A 612 19.17 -0.74 -0.07
C ASP A 612 19.79 0.50 0.60
N HIS A 613 18.98 1.31 1.29
CA HIS A 613 19.41 2.46 2.07
C HIS A 613 18.87 2.41 3.52
N THR A 614 18.62 1.21 4.04
CA THR A 614 18.20 0.98 5.43
C THR A 614 19.39 1.15 6.38
N ILE A 615 19.15 1.21 7.69
CA ILE A 615 20.24 1.32 8.68
C ILE A 615 21.24 0.15 8.62
N CYS A 616 20.88 -0.96 7.98
CA CYS A 616 21.72 -2.14 7.84
C CYS A 616 22.58 -2.13 6.55
N ASP A 617 22.36 -1.16 5.65
CA ASP A 617 23.11 -1.03 4.40
C ASP A 617 24.34 -0.12 4.57
N SER A 618 25.27 -0.15 3.61
CA SER A 618 26.53 0.61 3.69
C SER A 618 26.39 2.11 3.45
N ASP A 619 25.29 2.55 2.84
CA ASP A 619 24.95 3.96 2.60
C ASP A 619 23.55 4.24 3.16
N PRO A 620 23.37 4.25 4.48
CA PRO A 620 22.04 4.32 5.08
C PRO A 620 21.46 5.74 4.96
N TYR A 621 20.14 5.83 4.74
CA TYR A 621 19.39 7.09 4.69
C TYR A 621 18.85 7.51 6.06
N ALA A 622 18.86 6.61 7.02
CA ALA A 622 18.71 6.91 8.44
C ALA A 622 20.07 6.78 9.16
N ASN A 623 20.28 7.51 10.24
CA ASN A 623 21.51 7.38 11.02
C ASN A 623 21.54 6.03 11.74
N PRO A 624 22.52 5.14 11.44
CA PRO A 624 22.73 3.91 12.20
C PRO A 624 23.29 4.24 13.60
N PRO A 625 23.26 3.29 14.55
CA PRO A 625 24.02 3.45 15.78
C PRO A 625 25.51 3.65 15.48
N SER A 626 26.16 4.58 16.18
CA SER A 626 27.59 4.82 16.00
C SER A 626 28.44 3.73 16.68
N VAL A 627 29.68 3.56 16.18
CA VAL A 627 30.64 2.59 16.74
C VAL A 627 30.97 2.92 18.20
N ASP A 628 31.07 4.21 18.54
CA ASP A 628 31.33 4.67 19.90
C ASP A 628 30.15 4.32 20.83
N GLU A 629 28.91 4.50 20.36
CA GLU A 629 27.68 4.12 21.07
C GLU A 629 27.62 2.60 21.31
N MET A 630 27.91 1.80 20.29
CA MET A 630 27.96 0.34 20.43
C MET A 630 29.10 -0.12 21.37
N THR A 631 30.21 0.60 21.41
CA THR A 631 31.35 0.32 22.29
C THR A 631 31.03 0.68 23.75
N GLU A 632 30.38 1.82 24.00
CA GLU A 632 29.89 2.19 25.34
C GLU A 632 28.88 1.19 25.90
N VAL A 633 27.95 0.71 25.07
CA VAL A 633 27.01 -0.36 25.46
C VAL A 633 27.79 -1.61 25.88
N ALA A 634 28.77 -2.04 25.07
CA ALA A 634 29.55 -3.24 25.34
C ALA A 634 30.42 -3.13 26.61
N GLU A 635 30.91 -1.93 26.96
CA GLU A 635 31.79 -1.70 28.11
C GLU A 635 31.03 -1.44 29.43
N PHE A 636 29.90 -0.72 29.39
CA PHE A 636 29.23 -0.22 30.60
C PHE A 636 27.80 -0.75 30.81
N GLY A 637 27.26 -1.50 29.84
CA GLY A 637 25.90 -2.03 29.86
C GLY A 637 24.82 -0.99 29.56
N VAL A 638 23.63 -1.48 29.19
CA VAL A 638 22.49 -0.66 28.70
C VAL A 638 22.07 0.45 29.67
N GLY A 639 22.21 0.21 30.99
CA GLY A 639 21.85 1.20 32.01
C GLY A 639 22.74 2.45 32.02
N ALA A 640 24.04 2.33 31.71
CA ALA A 640 24.95 3.46 31.60
C ALA A 640 24.73 4.24 30.28
N PHE A 641 24.37 3.51 29.21
CA PHE A 641 24.07 4.04 27.89
C PHE A 641 22.79 4.90 27.86
N ILE A 642 21.74 4.50 28.59
CA ILE A 642 20.54 5.32 28.78
C ILE A 642 20.87 6.62 29.55
N THR A 643 21.86 6.58 30.45
CA THR A 643 22.29 7.76 31.23
C THR A 643 23.32 8.66 30.52
N SER A 644 24.00 8.19 29.46
CA SER A 644 24.98 8.97 28.68
C SER A 644 24.36 9.87 27.60
N SER A 645 23.01 9.93 27.54
CA SER A 645 22.17 10.87 26.77
C SER A 645 22.59 12.35 26.88
N ALA A 646 23.46 12.71 27.83
CA ALA A 646 24.06 14.04 28.00
C ALA A 646 24.81 14.61 26.77
N ASN A 647 25.07 13.82 25.71
CA ASN A 647 25.74 14.29 24.50
C ASN A 647 24.82 14.48 23.26
N GLY A 648 23.51 14.28 23.37
CA GLY A 648 22.53 14.56 22.30
C GLY A 648 22.61 13.67 21.04
N ARG A 649 23.57 12.75 20.95
CA ARG A 649 23.80 11.88 19.78
C ARG A 649 22.77 10.75 19.62
N LEU A 650 22.23 10.23 20.71
CA LEU A 650 21.16 9.23 20.69
C LEU A 650 19.83 9.75 20.13
N ASN A 651 19.63 11.07 20.16
CA ASN A 651 18.41 11.68 19.63
C ASN A 651 18.32 11.56 18.10
N GLU A 652 19.45 11.35 17.44
CA GLU A 652 19.54 11.26 15.97
C GLU A 652 19.42 9.82 15.47
N LEU A 653 19.46 8.83 16.36
CA LEU A 653 19.38 7.41 16.03
C LEU A 653 18.10 7.13 15.22
N VAL A 654 18.22 6.35 14.15
CA VAL A 654 17.15 6.00 13.19
C VAL A 654 16.43 7.16 12.50
N HIS A 655 16.81 8.41 12.77
CA HIS A 655 16.25 9.56 12.07
C HIS A 655 16.88 9.72 10.68
N PRO A 656 16.13 10.28 9.71
CA PRO A 656 16.67 10.54 8.38
C PRO A 656 17.88 11.47 8.45
N ASN A 657 18.97 11.12 7.78
CA ASN A 657 20.06 12.05 7.54
C ASN A 657 19.73 12.97 6.34
N VAL A 658 20.66 13.83 5.93
CA VAL A 658 20.45 14.76 4.80
C VAL A 658 20.08 14.01 3.50
N ASN A 659 20.66 12.83 3.26
CA ASN A 659 20.31 11.99 2.11
C ASN A 659 18.92 11.38 2.26
N GLY A 660 18.57 10.88 3.45
CA GLY A 660 17.23 10.38 3.73
C GLY A 660 16.13 11.43 3.60
N HIS A 661 16.37 12.66 4.06
CA HIS A 661 15.46 13.78 3.78
C HIS A 661 15.36 14.10 2.29
N GLY A 662 16.45 13.95 1.54
CA GLY A 662 16.43 14.03 0.08
C GLY A 662 15.58 12.93 -0.56
N ALA A 663 15.65 11.71 -0.02
CA ALA A 663 14.86 10.56 -0.48
C ALA A 663 13.37 10.73 -0.22
N LEU A 664 13.02 11.27 0.95
CA LEU A 664 11.64 11.65 1.26
C LEU A 664 11.14 12.71 0.27
N ALA A 665 11.94 13.73 -0.01
CA ALA A 665 11.59 14.78 -0.96
C ALA A 665 11.41 14.23 -2.39
N ALA A 666 12.34 13.39 -2.86
CA ALA A 666 12.27 12.71 -4.16
C ALA A 666 11.02 11.81 -4.25
N SER A 667 10.70 11.08 -3.18
CA SER A 667 9.52 10.22 -3.13
C SER A 667 8.21 11.01 -3.14
N ILE A 668 8.17 12.21 -2.54
CA ILE A 668 7.02 13.13 -2.64
C ILE A 668 6.81 13.61 -4.08
N VAL A 669 7.87 13.89 -4.82
CA VAL A 669 7.76 14.26 -6.26
C VAL A 669 7.09 13.13 -7.03
N SER A 670 7.57 11.90 -6.89
CA SER A 670 6.98 10.73 -7.56
C SER A 670 5.54 10.48 -7.13
N TRP A 671 5.27 10.50 -5.82
CA TRP A 671 3.92 10.35 -5.27
C TRP A 671 2.95 11.36 -5.86
N SER A 672 3.36 12.61 -6.01
CA SER A 672 2.49 13.67 -6.53
C SER A 672 1.99 13.45 -7.96
N THR A 673 2.61 12.53 -8.71
CA THR A 673 2.21 12.17 -10.09
C THR A 673 1.08 11.14 -10.16
N GLN A 674 0.65 10.60 -9.02
CA GLN A 674 -0.38 9.57 -8.94
C GLN A 674 -1.75 10.11 -9.43
N PRO A 675 -2.44 9.41 -10.36
CA PRO A 675 -3.66 9.89 -11.00
C PRO A 675 -4.80 10.25 -10.03
N GLU A 676 -4.91 9.55 -8.91
CA GLU A 676 -5.92 9.74 -7.87
C GLU A 676 -5.84 11.13 -7.21
N LEU A 677 -4.67 11.76 -7.22
CA LEU A 677 -4.45 13.08 -6.61
C LEU A 677 -5.06 14.23 -7.43
N THR A 678 -5.59 13.96 -8.61
CA THR A 678 -6.32 14.94 -9.44
C THR A 678 -7.69 15.30 -8.87
N LYS A 679 -8.28 14.44 -8.03
CA LYS A 679 -9.56 14.69 -7.36
C LYS A 679 -9.33 15.60 -6.15
N ARG A 680 -10.19 16.60 -5.96
CA ARG A 680 -10.17 17.50 -4.80
C ARG A 680 -11.54 17.54 -4.13
N PRO A 681 -11.61 17.52 -2.79
CA PRO A 681 -12.87 17.64 -2.08
C PRO A 681 -13.43 19.07 -2.23
N ALA A 682 -14.75 19.21 -2.14
CA ALA A 682 -15.40 20.52 -2.15
C ALA A 682 -15.16 21.23 -0.81
N TYR A 683 -14.68 22.48 -0.86
CA TYR A 683 -14.31 23.28 0.31
C TYR A 683 -15.52 23.78 1.15
N ASP A 684 -16.75 23.75 0.60
CA ASP A 684 -17.86 24.58 1.07
C ASP A 684 -18.61 24.13 2.35
N SER A 685 -18.11 23.14 3.10
CA SER A 685 -18.84 22.60 4.28
C SER A 685 -17.99 22.30 5.52
N VAL A 686 -16.77 22.79 5.63
CA VAL A 686 -15.89 22.47 6.79
C VAL A 686 -16.21 23.47 7.93
N PRO A 687 -16.78 23.04 9.10
CA PRO A 687 -17.12 23.91 10.24
C PRO A 687 -16.01 24.88 10.72
N ALA A 688 -16.31 25.78 11.66
CA ALA A 688 -15.26 26.61 12.26
C ALA A 688 -14.20 25.74 13.00
N PRO A 689 -12.92 26.18 13.10
CA PRO A 689 -11.92 25.49 13.93
C PRO A 689 -12.46 25.29 15.35
N THR A 690 -12.28 24.10 15.91
CA THR A 690 -12.85 23.76 17.23
C THR A 690 -12.00 24.23 18.40
N PHE A 691 -10.85 24.85 18.14
CA PHE A 691 -9.87 25.25 19.14
C PHE A 691 -9.75 26.78 19.18
N ASN A 692 -9.55 27.34 20.38
CA ASN A 692 -9.24 28.75 20.52
C ASN A 692 -7.79 29.02 20.11
N LEU A 693 -7.60 29.68 18.96
CA LEU A 693 -6.29 30.07 18.44
C LEU A 693 -5.77 31.40 19.03
N SER A 694 -6.64 32.14 19.74
CA SER A 694 -6.34 33.47 20.29
C SER A 694 -5.67 33.46 21.67
N GLY A 695 -5.69 32.31 22.36
CA GLY A 695 -4.94 32.10 23.61
C GLY A 695 -3.43 32.03 23.35
N GLY A 696 -2.78 33.19 23.21
CA GLY A 696 -1.33 33.27 23.28
C GLY A 696 -0.91 33.29 24.74
N HIS A 697 0.07 32.45 25.11
CA HIS A 697 0.87 32.54 26.35
C HIS A 697 0.16 33.27 27.49
N GLN A 698 -0.81 32.60 28.09
CA GLN A 698 -1.02 32.81 29.50
C GLN A 698 -0.09 31.80 30.18
N GLU A 699 0.75 32.26 31.12
CA GLU A 699 1.11 31.37 32.23
C GLU A 699 -0.19 30.67 32.64
N PRO A 700 -0.16 29.34 32.87
CA PRO A 700 -1.38 28.60 33.13
C PRO A 700 -2.21 29.42 34.11
N ASP A 701 -3.41 29.83 33.68
CA ASP A 701 -4.28 30.72 34.44
C ASP A 701 -4.41 30.22 35.86
N GLN A 702 -4.38 28.89 35.98
CA GLN A 702 -4.39 28.14 37.21
C GLN A 702 -3.54 26.87 37.08
N ARG A 703 -2.89 26.49 38.18
CA ARG A 703 -2.24 25.19 38.36
C ARG A 703 -3.11 24.30 39.24
N MET A 704 -3.46 23.12 38.76
CA MET A 704 -4.37 22.17 39.42
C MET A 704 -3.62 20.90 39.81
N ASP A 705 -3.51 20.63 41.11
CA ASP A 705 -3.05 19.34 41.61
C ASP A 705 -4.18 18.32 41.47
N VAL A 706 -3.98 17.40 40.54
CA VAL A 706 -4.93 16.36 40.12
C VAL A 706 -4.56 14.99 40.68
N SER A 707 -3.67 14.93 41.68
CA SER A 707 -3.27 13.68 42.34
C SER A 707 -4.41 13.08 43.18
N THR A 708 -5.29 13.93 43.73
CA THR A 708 -6.46 13.51 44.54
C THR A 708 -7.68 14.39 44.27
N ASN A 709 -8.87 13.87 44.54
CA ASN A 709 -10.15 14.56 44.28
C ASN A 709 -10.44 15.75 45.26
N GLN A 710 -9.57 16.00 46.25
CA GLN A 710 -9.78 17.04 47.27
C GLN A 710 -9.28 18.44 46.84
N THR A 711 -8.23 18.54 46.02
CA THR A 711 -7.64 19.82 45.59
C THR A 711 -8.39 20.49 44.43
N ALA A 712 -8.99 19.72 43.53
CA ALA A 712 -9.63 20.25 42.32
C ALA A 712 -11.05 20.83 42.52
N ARG A 713 -11.79 20.40 43.57
CA ARG A 713 -13.15 20.90 43.85
C ARG A 713 -13.23 22.41 44.12
N ASN A 714 -12.11 23.04 44.50
CA ASN A 714 -12.04 24.48 44.78
C ASN A 714 -11.56 25.32 43.60
N THR A 715 -11.14 24.70 42.49
CA THR A 715 -10.55 25.38 41.35
C THR A 715 -11.64 25.73 40.35
N ILE A 716 -11.91 27.02 40.19
CA ILE A 716 -12.92 27.55 39.26
C ILE A 716 -12.19 28.00 38.00
N VAL A 717 -12.43 27.30 36.90
CA VAL A 717 -11.85 27.63 35.59
C VAL A 717 -12.91 28.35 34.74
N VAL A 718 -12.48 29.20 33.81
CA VAL A 718 -13.33 29.83 32.80
C VAL A 718 -13.20 29.01 31.51
N ALA A 719 -14.28 28.93 30.74
CA ALA A 719 -14.20 28.34 29.41
C ALA A 719 -13.17 29.13 28.56
N GLY A 720 -12.18 28.43 28.00
CA GLY A 720 -11.02 29.03 27.34
C GLY A 720 -9.74 29.12 28.19
N ASP A 721 -9.79 28.86 29.50
CA ASP A 721 -8.62 28.91 30.38
C ASP A 721 -7.59 27.84 30.00
N VAL A 722 -6.31 28.20 30.15
CA VAL A 722 -5.17 27.28 30.06
C VAL A 722 -4.82 26.81 31.47
N VAL A 723 -4.94 25.51 31.73
CA VAL A 723 -4.79 24.93 33.08
C VAL A 723 -3.63 23.94 33.08
N GLU A 724 -2.63 24.16 33.91
CA GLU A 724 -1.57 23.17 34.16
C GLU A 724 -2.07 22.16 35.19
N THR A 725 -2.19 20.91 34.81
CA THR A 725 -2.51 19.80 35.71
C THR A 725 -1.23 19.09 36.15
N VAL A 726 -1.12 18.76 37.43
CA VAL A 726 0.06 18.08 38.00
C VAL A 726 -0.37 16.88 38.85
N ILE A 727 0.30 15.75 38.64
CA ILE A 727 0.20 14.51 39.40
C ILE A 727 1.54 14.29 40.09
N LYS A 728 1.53 14.17 41.42
CA LYS A 728 2.72 14.00 42.25
C LYS A 728 3.32 12.60 42.14
N GLU A 729 4.62 12.53 42.46
CA GLU A 729 5.46 11.31 42.47
C GLU A 729 4.79 10.09 43.13
N ALA A 730 5.14 8.90 42.64
CA ALA A 730 4.73 7.59 43.16
C ALA A 730 3.22 7.22 43.06
N THR A 731 2.41 7.99 42.34
CA THR A 731 0.98 7.67 42.13
C THR A 731 0.76 6.69 40.97
N LEU A 732 1.60 6.78 39.94
CA LEU A 732 1.46 6.04 38.68
C LEU A 732 2.70 5.19 38.42
N GLY A 733 2.58 4.21 37.51
CA GLY A 733 3.74 3.48 37.02
C GLY A 733 4.69 4.39 36.25
N ARG A 734 5.93 3.95 36.06
CA ARG A 734 6.95 4.68 35.29
C ARG A 734 6.68 4.57 33.79
N PHE A 735 6.87 5.66 33.04
CA PHE A 735 6.69 5.70 31.58
C PHE A 735 5.33 5.15 31.11
N ARG A 736 4.28 5.40 31.88
CA ARG A 736 2.93 4.93 31.57
C ARG A 736 2.19 5.98 30.76
N PRO A 737 1.45 5.56 29.71
CA PRO A 737 0.61 6.48 28.98
C PRO A 737 -0.43 7.07 29.92
N ILE A 738 -0.66 8.37 29.80
CA ILE A 738 -1.65 9.10 30.58
C ILE A 738 -2.49 9.97 29.67
N ARG A 739 -3.79 10.06 29.96
CA ARG A 739 -4.76 10.79 29.13
C ARG A 739 -5.66 11.64 30.01
N TRP A 740 -5.94 12.86 29.57
CA TRP A 740 -6.90 13.78 30.17
C TRP A 740 -8.14 13.86 29.28
N LEU A 741 -9.24 13.25 29.73
CA LEU A 741 -10.50 13.20 29.02
C LEU A 741 -11.50 14.13 29.70
N PHE A 742 -12.01 15.10 28.96
CA PHE A 742 -13.18 15.86 29.35
C PHE A 742 -14.43 15.04 29.03
N ARG A 743 -15.30 14.75 30.02
CA ARG A 743 -16.44 13.82 29.83
C ARG A 743 -17.77 14.49 29.54
N SER A 744 -17.94 15.74 29.94
CA SER A 744 -19.19 16.47 29.68
C SER A 744 -19.41 16.69 28.18
N GLU A 745 -18.32 16.89 27.44
CA GLU A 745 -18.23 16.67 26.00
C GLU A 745 -17.04 15.72 25.81
N PRO A 746 -17.24 14.44 25.47
CA PRO A 746 -16.17 13.45 25.36
C PRO A 746 -15.04 13.95 24.45
N GLN A 747 -14.01 14.52 25.06
CA GLN A 747 -12.93 15.21 24.36
C GLN A 747 -11.61 14.93 25.07
N LEU A 748 -10.67 14.35 24.34
CA LEU A 748 -9.29 14.23 24.78
C LEU A 748 -8.64 15.62 24.79
N LEU A 749 -8.21 16.08 25.95
CA LEU A 749 -7.59 17.41 26.16
C LEU A 749 -6.06 17.35 26.18
N ALA A 750 -5.49 16.25 26.67
CA ALA A 750 -4.06 16.01 26.65
C ALA A 750 -3.75 14.51 26.72
N THR A 751 -2.58 14.16 26.22
CA THR A 751 -1.92 12.86 26.39
C THR A 751 -0.47 13.09 26.76
N GLY A 752 0.15 12.08 27.36
CA GLY A 752 1.57 12.12 27.68
C GLY A 752 2.02 10.81 28.32
N TYR A 753 3.22 10.85 28.89
CA TYR A 753 3.77 9.74 29.65
C TYR A 753 4.10 10.22 31.07
N THR A 754 4.03 9.29 32.02
CA THR A 754 4.55 9.56 33.35
C THR A 754 6.08 9.55 33.33
N ALA A 755 6.68 10.42 34.13
CA ALA A 755 8.12 10.47 34.32
C ALA A 755 8.65 9.21 35.01
N GLU A 756 9.97 9.12 35.12
CA GLU A 756 10.68 8.01 35.75
C GLU A 756 10.31 7.81 37.23
N ASP A 757 9.88 8.87 37.92
CA ASP A 757 9.39 8.86 39.30
C ASP A 757 7.87 8.60 39.42
N GLY A 758 7.19 8.36 38.29
CA GLY A 758 5.74 8.15 38.22
C GLY A 758 4.90 9.43 38.36
N SER A 759 5.52 10.62 38.32
CA SER A 759 4.82 11.90 38.24
C SER A 759 4.36 12.19 36.81
N ALA A 760 3.40 13.11 36.64
CA ALA A 760 3.00 13.59 35.31
C ALA A 760 2.47 15.03 35.40
N ALA A 761 2.69 15.82 34.36
CA ALA A 761 2.07 17.12 34.22
C ALA A 761 1.57 17.32 32.80
N ALA A 762 0.44 18.01 32.65
CA ALA A 762 -0.09 18.36 31.34
C ALA A 762 -0.79 19.71 31.39
N THR A 763 -0.53 20.54 30.38
CA THR A 763 -1.31 21.76 30.16
C THR A 763 -2.52 21.44 29.29
N ILE A 764 -3.71 21.60 29.85
CA ILE A 764 -4.99 21.39 29.16
C ILE A 764 -5.67 22.73 28.91
N VAL A 765 -6.40 22.84 27.81
CA VAL A 765 -7.25 24.00 27.53
C VAL A 765 -8.71 23.60 27.73
N ILE A 766 -9.44 24.35 28.55
CA ILE A 766 -10.87 24.12 28.73
C ILE A 766 -11.61 24.62 27.48
N PRO A 767 -12.42 23.80 26.79
CA PRO A 767 -13.07 24.22 25.55
C PRO A 767 -13.93 25.48 25.75
N GLU A 768 -13.88 26.45 24.82
CA GLU A 768 -14.62 27.73 24.97
C GLU A 768 -16.14 27.57 24.91
N ASN A 769 -16.61 26.55 24.19
CA ASN A 769 -18.02 26.19 24.10
C ASN A 769 -18.53 25.46 25.36
N THR A 770 -17.66 25.19 26.34
CA THR A 770 -18.04 24.50 27.56
C THR A 770 -19.12 25.30 28.30
N PRO A 771 -20.33 24.75 28.48
CA PRO A 771 -21.39 25.43 29.22
C PRO A 771 -20.94 25.79 30.63
N SER A 772 -21.46 26.87 31.21
CA SER A 772 -21.19 27.11 32.63
C SER A 772 -21.83 26.00 33.47
N GLY A 773 -21.07 25.41 34.40
CA GLY A 773 -21.54 24.28 35.18
C GLY A 773 -20.42 23.46 35.81
N ILE A 774 -20.78 22.29 36.33
CA ILE A 774 -19.85 21.28 36.81
C ILE A 774 -19.57 20.33 35.65
N HIS A 775 -18.29 20.04 35.43
CA HIS A 775 -17.81 19.14 34.40
C HIS A 775 -16.82 18.14 34.96
N HIS A 776 -16.56 17.08 34.21
CA HIS A 776 -15.69 15.99 34.64
C HIS A 776 -14.45 15.91 33.77
N LEU A 777 -13.30 16.02 34.41
CA LEU A 777 -11.98 15.73 33.84
C LEU A 777 -11.55 14.36 34.35
N THR A 778 -11.68 13.35 33.51
CA THR A 778 -11.23 11.98 33.79
C THR A 778 -9.81 11.81 33.30
N ILE A 779 -8.91 11.50 34.22
CA ILE A 779 -7.52 11.18 33.92
C ILE A 779 -7.35 9.66 33.99
N THR A 780 -6.85 9.04 32.93
CA THR A 780 -6.63 7.60 32.88
C THR A 780 -5.17 7.29 32.64
N SER A 781 -4.60 6.35 33.39
CA SER A 781 -3.24 5.84 33.22
C SER A 781 -3.12 4.43 33.79
N THR A 782 -1.89 3.95 34.04
CA THR A 782 -1.60 2.69 34.75
C THR A 782 -0.95 3.02 36.08
N GLY A 783 -1.47 2.44 37.16
CA GLY A 783 -0.92 2.58 38.51
C GLY A 783 0.47 1.96 38.65
N ALA A 784 1.16 2.30 39.75
CA ALA A 784 2.48 1.72 40.05
C ALA A 784 2.44 0.19 40.25
N ASP A 785 1.27 -0.34 40.55
CA ASP A 785 0.95 -1.77 40.69
C ASP A 785 0.62 -2.46 39.34
N GLY A 786 0.68 -1.73 38.22
CA GLY A 786 0.34 -2.24 36.90
C GLY A 786 -1.16 -2.30 36.61
N GLN A 787 -2.03 -1.90 37.54
CA GLN A 787 -3.48 -1.91 37.32
C GLN A 787 -3.95 -0.62 36.62
N PRO A 788 -5.11 -0.65 35.92
CA PRO A 788 -5.70 0.57 35.38
C PRO A 788 -5.96 1.60 36.48
N TRP A 789 -5.41 2.79 36.32
CA TRP A 789 -5.65 3.92 37.21
C TRP A 789 -6.56 4.92 36.52
N THR A 790 -7.59 5.37 37.23
CA THR A 790 -8.52 6.38 36.73
C THR A 790 -8.86 7.35 37.84
N ASN A 791 -8.73 8.64 37.59
CA ASN A 791 -9.12 9.69 38.49
C ASN A 791 -10.13 10.62 37.81
N ASP A 792 -11.37 10.63 38.29
CA ASP A 792 -12.43 11.49 37.77
C ASP A 792 -12.59 12.73 38.66
N ILE A 793 -12.33 13.89 38.08
CA ILE A 793 -12.17 15.15 38.77
C ILE A 793 -13.29 16.11 38.36
N GLU A 794 -14.04 16.60 39.36
CA GLU A 794 -15.01 17.66 39.14
C GLU A 794 -14.31 19.02 38.95
N ILE A 795 -14.52 19.65 37.80
CA ILE A 795 -14.08 21.03 37.53
C ILE A 795 -15.31 21.93 37.35
N ARG A 796 -15.27 23.13 37.94
CA ARG A 796 -16.35 24.11 37.80
C ARG A 796 -15.98 25.14 36.74
N VAL A 797 -16.73 25.15 35.64
CA VAL A 797 -16.51 26.04 34.50
C VAL A 797 -17.46 27.23 34.55
N LYS A 798 -16.92 28.44 34.45
CA LYS A 798 -17.69 29.69 34.27
C LYS A 798 -17.67 30.12 32.81
N ALA A 799 -18.78 30.70 32.34
CA ALA A 799 -18.79 31.38 31.05
C ALA A 799 -17.96 32.68 31.16
N PRO A 800 -17.19 33.05 30.12
CA PRO A 800 -16.48 34.32 30.10
C PRO A 800 -17.47 35.49 30.25
N MET A 801 -17.14 36.45 31.10
CA MET A 801 -18.00 37.63 31.31
C MET A 801 -18.11 38.44 30.02
N PRO A 802 -19.32 38.79 29.55
CA PRO A 802 -19.46 39.54 28.31
C PRO A 802 -18.74 40.90 28.37
N TRP A 803 -18.09 41.30 27.27
CA TRP A 803 -17.28 42.52 27.19
C TRP A 803 -18.05 43.80 27.59
N TRP A 804 -19.37 43.84 27.38
CA TRP A 804 -20.23 44.97 27.75
C TRP A 804 -20.35 45.18 29.28
N TYR A 805 -20.12 44.13 30.07
CA TYR A 805 -20.16 44.20 31.54
C TYR A 805 -19.05 45.11 32.09
N TRP A 806 -17.84 45.00 31.51
CA TRP A 806 -16.71 45.88 31.85
C TRP A 806 -16.97 47.33 31.44
N GLY A 807 -17.67 47.55 30.32
CA GLY A 807 -18.13 48.89 29.91
C GLY A 807 -19.08 49.52 30.93
N LEU A 808 -20.03 48.75 31.45
CA LEU A 808 -20.96 49.17 32.51
C LEU A 808 -20.24 49.44 33.84
N ALA A 809 -19.31 48.57 34.24
CA ALA A 809 -18.51 48.76 35.46
C ALA A 809 -17.65 50.03 35.38
N GLY A 810 -17.01 50.29 34.23
CA GLY A 810 -16.24 51.50 33.98
C GLY A 810 -17.10 52.78 34.03
N ALA A 811 -18.28 52.75 33.39
CA ALA A 811 -19.23 53.86 33.44
C ALA A 811 -19.71 54.14 34.88
N THR A 812 -19.99 53.09 35.65
CA THR A 812 -20.39 53.21 37.06
C THR A 812 -19.25 53.79 37.91
N GLY A 813 -18.01 53.33 37.69
CA GLY A 813 -16.82 53.86 38.35
C GLY A 813 -16.63 55.36 38.08
N LEU A 814 -16.81 55.80 36.83
CA LEU A 814 -16.76 57.21 36.45
C LEU A 814 -17.86 58.04 37.11
N CYS A 815 -19.08 57.50 37.23
CA CYS A 815 -20.18 58.16 37.92
C CYS A 815 -19.89 58.33 39.42
N VAL A 816 -19.34 57.29 40.07
CA VAL A 816 -18.93 57.35 41.49
C VAL A 816 -17.80 58.37 41.70
N LEU A 817 -16.80 58.38 40.82
CA LEU A 817 -15.72 59.38 40.84
C LEU A 817 -16.26 60.79 40.65
N GLY A 818 -17.19 60.99 39.69
CA GLY A 818 -17.88 62.24 39.48
C GLY A 818 -18.66 62.71 40.71
N ALA A 819 -19.39 61.81 41.37
CA ALA A 819 -20.11 62.09 42.61
C ALA A 819 -19.17 62.45 43.77
N LEU A 820 -18.04 61.74 43.92
CA LEU A 820 -17.03 62.04 44.92
C LEU A 820 -16.35 63.40 44.68
N VAL A 821 -16.04 63.73 43.42
CA VAL A 821 -15.49 65.05 43.06
C VAL A 821 -16.51 66.16 43.31
N ALA A 822 -17.79 65.93 42.99
CA ALA A 822 -18.86 66.88 43.27
C ALA A 822 -19.05 67.09 44.79
N LEU A 823 -19.04 66.02 45.58
CA LEU A 823 -19.09 66.08 47.05
C LEU A 823 -17.86 66.79 47.64
N TRP A 824 -16.66 66.53 47.11
CA TRP A 824 -15.43 67.20 47.52
C TRP A 824 -15.45 68.69 47.20
N ARG A 825 -15.90 69.08 46.00
CA ARG A 825 -16.09 70.49 45.63
C ARG A 825 -17.14 71.15 46.52
N ALA A 826 -18.28 70.50 46.75
CA ALA A 826 -19.34 71.03 47.61
C ALA A 826 -18.88 71.23 49.07
N ARG A 827 -17.96 70.39 49.57
CA ARG A 827 -17.33 70.56 50.89
C ARG A 827 -16.27 71.66 50.95
N ARG A 828 -15.67 72.04 49.82
CA ARG A 828 -14.64 73.09 49.75
C ARG A 828 -15.22 74.50 49.56
N PHE A 829 -16.48 74.59 49.12
CA PHE A 829 -17.24 75.84 48.93
C PHE A 829 -18.28 76.11 50.04
N ARG A 830 -18.33 75.27 51.08
CA ARG A 830 -18.92 75.58 52.39
C ARG A 830 -17.79 75.85 53.37
#